data_AF-I8UX57-F1
#
_entry.id   AF-I8UX57-F1
#
_cell.length_a   1.000
_cell.length_b   1.000
_cell.length_c   1.000
_cell.angle_alpha   90.00
_cell.angle_beta   90.00
_cell.angle_gamma   90.00
#
_symmetry.space_group_name_H-M   'P 1'
#
loop_
_entity.id
_entity.type
_entity.pdbx_description
1 polymer ?
#
loop_
_entity_poly.entity_id
_entity_poly.type
_entity_poly.pdbx_seq_one_letter_code
_entity_poly.pdbx_strand_id
1 'polypeptide(L)'
;MKATLFCILLVLSGILSAQTIDNPPFKARSGSISNITRIERTPESTRVYIHAIFRPHWWIKEKGTSYLEDATTGKKYKFKGAEGIEINKEVYMPDSGEKDYVLIFEPLPEETQTIHLLSPTNYEGNTYDISLIPQKGKNTPPLAAVKGNWFKTDGSGQWEYGIYDSITIMNNRIYTNESIRKKGKRIEMTVKDKQNGTIRTLLITPQKSGNCIIKTAQTNELSYTRQKAAISTIEPDNGFQQFFRKDTACLQGYIDGYDPRLGFETGLVYLSNELTREDYPTVVQIDKDGSFTCKFVIHHPVEQSLTLNNNWIPFYIEPGQTLTMYIDWEAIMARSRARDHYFPINNIAYMGPTAPFSYILSDFSKSIPYRYEDLSKSQKTLTPNQYKEHMRPIIAQWKHIADSVCRVYHPSLKAVCLIKNKVKLQTGNAFFDFAMSRDYYAKQDTANQALKVKEDDSYYDFLKEMPLDDKTILADEKADVFTNRFEFMAPLQKAYSDEVEGSVEIPFTYPEKPLLTFLKEKGVKLNAEQEAIRQKQEKLAGQEIKITLAELQEDDRKTSALFKQEEKLVKEYMDYINKQKPSQKEKSQQEEDRASIAMEQKYEEKKNAIIARLCNTPNPLLWQIAKVRRLTYDLQNIKTKTIAREYIDSLKQEFTAPFLVAETEQLFENAYPSEDAKSYQLPEGKATDIFRNIIKNHPGKVLFVDFWATSCGPCRSGIEATADLRKKYKDHPEFQFIYITGERESPAGAYKQYVEKHLKGEASYYVTGTEYNYLRQLFHFNGIPHYELVEKDGSISNEKLSSYSIGQYLKKRFGTSEPSETEQHAE
;
A
#
# COMPACT_ATOMS: atom_id res chain seq x y z
N MET A 1 -33.00 -2.71 80.92
CA MET A 1 -33.17 -1.33 80.40
C MET A 1 -31.86 -0.87 79.75
N LYS A 2 -31.93 -0.57 78.44
CA LYS A 2 -31.27 0.57 77.77
C LYS A 2 -29.74 0.67 77.61
N ALA A 3 -28.91 -0.38 77.76
CA ALA A 3 -27.46 -0.22 77.48
C ALA A 3 -26.84 -1.20 76.47
N THR A 4 -27.42 -2.39 76.24
CA THR A 4 -26.73 -3.44 75.46
C THR A 4 -27.27 -3.67 74.05
N LEU A 5 -28.34 -2.97 73.65
CA LEU A 5 -28.94 -3.09 72.31
C LEU A 5 -28.51 -1.95 71.34
N PHE A 6 -27.69 -0.99 71.80
CA PHE A 6 -27.25 0.15 71.00
C PHE A 6 -25.88 -0.06 70.33
N CYS A 7 -25.10 -1.06 70.76
CA CYS A 7 -23.80 -1.39 70.16
C CYS A 7 -23.87 -2.42 69.01
N ILE A 8 -25.02 -3.08 68.80
CA ILE A 8 -25.20 -4.03 67.68
C ILE A 8 -25.92 -3.37 66.48
N LEU A 9 -26.54 -2.19 66.68
CA LEU A 9 -27.15 -1.39 65.60
C LEU A 9 -26.21 -0.33 64.99
N LEU A 10 -25.01 -0.13 65.56
CA LEU A 10 -23.98 0.79 65.04
C LEU A 10 -22.86 0.11 64.25
N VAL A 11 -22.90 -1.21 64.06
CA VAL A 11 -21.93 -1.97 63.21
C VAL A 11 -22.51 -2.25 61.80
N LEU A 12 -23.73 -1.80 61.51
CA LEU A 12 -24.40 -2.00 60.21
C LEU A 12 -24.59 -0.72 59.38
N SER A 13 -24.01 0.42 59.78
CA SER A 13 -24.17 1.71 59.05
C SER A 13 -22.99 2.08 58.14
N GLY A 14 -22.09 1.14 57.86
CA GLY A 14 -20.94 1.33 56.98
C GLY A 14 -20.87 0.35 55.81
N ILE A 15 -22.00 -0.12 55.28
CA ILE A 15 -21.95 -0.76 53.95
C ILE A 15 -21.83 0.39 52.95
N LEU A 16 -20.59 0.83 52.72
CA LEU A 16 -20.23 1.60 51.54
C LEU A 16 -20.76 0.79 50.34
N SER A 17 -21.87 1.23 49.77
CA SER A 17 -22.51 0.54 48.66
C SER A 17 -21.62 0.72 47.43
N ALA A 18 -20.67 -0.21 47.25
CA ALA A 18 -19.84 -0.25 46.06
C ALA A 18 -20.76 -0.48 44.85
N GLN A 19 -20.83 0.49 43.93
CA GLN A 19 -21.56 0.28 42.69
C GLN A 19 -20.69 -0.53 41.74
N THR A 20 -21.17 -1.71 41.40
CA THR A 20 -20.52 -2.59 40.45
C THR A 20 -21.26 -2.54 39.10
N ILE A 21 -20.49 -2.39 38.03
CA ILE A 21 -20.96 -2.50 36.65
C ILE A 21 -20.15 -3.61 35.97
N ASP A 22 -20.80 -4.75 35.72
CA ASP A 22 -20.19 -5.86 34.99
C ASP A 22 -20.38 -5.67 33.47
N ASN A 23 -19.33 -5.98 32.71
CA ASN A 23 -19.27 -5.86 31.26
C ASN A 23 -19.84 -4.52 30.73
N PRO A 24 -19.29 -3.37 31.19
CA PRO A 24 -19.84 -2.07 30.82
C PRO A 24 -19.78 -1.89 29.29
N PRO A 25 -20.88 -1.47 28.64
CA PRO A 25 -20.85 -1.20 27.22
C PRO A 25 -20.02 0.06 26.95
N PHE A 26 -19.39 0.09 25.78
CA PHE A 26 -18.59 1.21 25.32
C PHE A 26 -18.90 1.49 23.85
N LYS A 27 -18.54 2.69 23.36
CA LYS A 27 -18.80 3.05 21.96
C LYS A 27 -17.70 2.59 21.02
N ALA A 28 -16.43 2.83 21.39
CA ALA A 28 -15.29 2.49 20.55
C ALA A 28 -14.04 2.22 21.40
N ARG A 29 -13.12 1.43 20.86
CA ARG A 29 -11.80 1.20 21.44
C ARG A 29 -10.73 1.10 20.36
N SER A 30 -9.53 1.49 20.76
CA SER A 30 -8.35 1.67 19.91
C SER A 30 -7.38 0.48 19.95
N GLY A 31 -7.57 -0.42 20.91
CA GLY A 31 -6.88 -1.70 20.96
C GLY A 31 -7.72 -2.75 21.69
N SER A 32 -7.29 -4.00 21.60
CA SER A 32 -8.07 -5.15 22.06
C SER A 32 -7.30 -6.09 22.99
N ILE A 33 -6.11 -5.68 23.44
CA ILE A 33 -5.36 -6.43 24.44
C ILE A 33 -6.11 -6.36 25.78
N SER A 34 -6.47 -5.17 26.24
CA SER A 34 -7.14 -4.93 27.52
C SER A 34 -8.66 -4.90 27.35
N ASN A 35 -9.37 -5.86 27.97
CA ASN A 35 -10.83 -5.92 27.96
C ASN A 35 -11.37 -5.57 29.35
N ILE A 36 -12.24 -4.57 29.45
CA ILE A 36 -12.86 -4.19 30.73
C ILE A 36 -13.97 -5.18 31.05
N THR A 37 -13.79 -5.97 32.11
CA THR A 37 -14.79 -6.96 32.55
C THR A 37 -15.70 -6.40 33.62
N ARG A 38 -15.22 -5.45 34.43
CA ARG A 38 -15.98 -4.85 35.52
C ARG A 38 -15.43 -3.49 35.92
N ILE A 39 -16.31 -2.59 36.36
CA ILE A 39 -15.96 -1.35 37.03
C ILE A 39 -16.64 -1.33 38.39
N GLU A 40 -15.88 -1.02 39.43
CA GLU A 40 -16.36 -0.89 40.80
C GLU A 40 -16.07 0.54 41.29
N ARG A 41 -17.12 1.23 41.75
CA ARG A 41 -17.04 2.58 42.29
C ARG A 41 -17.21 2.54 43.80
N THR A 42 -16.23 3.08 44.53
CA THR A 42 -16.33 3.35 45.96
C THR A 42 -15.96 4.81 46.25
N PRO A 43 -16.29 5.34 47.43
CA PRO A 43 -15.86 6.69 47.82
C PRO A 43 -14.33 6.88 47.88
N GLU A 44 -13.55 5.81 48.01
CA GLU A 44 -12.10 5.85 48.13
C GLU A 44 -11.37 5.73 46.78
N SER A 45 -11.98 5.02 45.82
CA SER A 45 -11.37 4.74 44.51
C SER A 45 -12.37 4.23 43.48
N THR A 46 -11.96 4.32 42.21
CA THR A 46 -12.59 3.58 41.12
C THR A 46 -11.66 2.45 40.69
N ARG A 47 -12.16 1.22 40.67
CA ARG A 47 -11.40 0.03 40.26
C ARG A 47 -11.92 -0.47 38.91
N VAL A 48 -11.00 -0.63 37.97
CA VAL A 48 -11.28 -1.13 36.61
C VAL A 48 -10.62 -2.50 36.46
N TYR A 49 -11.44 -3.54 36.38
CA TYR A 49 -10.99 -4.91 36.20
C TYR A 49 -10.74 -5.19 34.73
N ILE A 50 -9.54 -5.63 34.42
CA ILE A 50 -9.08 -5.90 33.06
C ILE A 50 -8.81 -7.40 32.91
N HIS A 51 -9.38 -7.97 31.85
CA HIS A 51 -8.99 -9.25 31.29
C HIS A 51 -8.14 -9.01 30.05
N ALA A 52 -6.84 -9.19 30.18
CA ALA A 52 -5.92 -9.00 29.07
C ALA A 52 -5.75 -10.30 28.28
N ILE A 53 -5.87 -10.18 26.95
CA ILE A 53 -5.64 -11.27 26.00
C ILE A 53 -4.52 -10.81 25.07
N PHE A 54 -3.46 -11.60 24.96
CA PHE A 54 -2.37 -11.34 24.03
C PHE A 54 -1.64 -12.64 23.68
N ARG A 55 -0.59 -12.57 22.86
CA ARG A 55 0.14 -13.78 22.44
C ARG A 55 0.83 -14.44 23.64
N PRO A 56 0.81 -15.78 23.76
CA PRO A 56 1.59 -16.50 24.76
C PRO A 56 3.07 -16.08 24.71
N HIS A 57 3.68 -15.89 25.88
CA HIS A 57 5.08 -15.47 26.07
C HIS A 57 5.47 -14.10 25.49
N TRP A 58 4.51 -13.30 25.01
CA TRP A 58 4.76 -11.88 24.72
C TRP A 58 4.54 -11.05 25.98
N TRP A 59 5.09 -9.84 26.06
CA TRP A 59 4.90 -8.98 27.24
C TRP A 59 3.84 -7.91 27.03
N ILE A 60 3.18 -7.54 28.13
CA ILE A 60 2.39 -6.32 28.28
C ILE A 60 3.07 -5.42 29.31
N LYS A 61 2.81 -4.11 29.26
CA LYS A 61 3.41 -3.14 30.18
C LYS A 61 2.44 -2.00 30.48
N GLU A 62 2.07 -1.88 31.74
CA GLU A 62 1.29 -0.74 32.25
C GLU A 62 2.23 0.35 32.76
N LYS A 63 2.15 1.55 32.19
CA LYS A 63 3.03 2.68 32.55
C LYS A 63 2.52 3.51 33.74
N GLY A 64 1.28 3.29 34.17
CA GLY A 64 0.64 4.07 35.23
C GLY A 64 0.32 5.52 34.83
N THR A 65 0.34 5.83 33.54
CA THR A 65 0.00 7.17 33.00
C THR A 65 -1.44 7.28 32.53
N SER A 66 -2.21 6.20 32.58
CA SER A 66 -3.62 6.20 32.19
C SER A 66 -4.47 7.02 33.16
N TYR A 67 -5.63 7.47 32.71
CA TYR A 67 -6.60 8.19 33.55
C TYR A 67 -8.01 7.87 33.08
N LEU A 68 -8.97 8.05 33.99
CA LEU A 68 -10.38 8.10 33.62
C LEU A 68 -10.75 9.55 33.34
N GLU A 69 -11.60 9.77 32.35
CA GLU A 69 -12.15 11.09 32.04
C GLU A 69 -13.67 11.01 32.04
N ASP A 70 -14.34 11.91 32.76
CA ASP A 70 -15.79 12.06 32.65
C ASP A 70 -16.13 12.64 31.28
N ALA A 71 -16.90 11.88 30.49
CA ALA A 71 -17.23 12.24 29.11
C ALA A 71 -18.08 13.52 28.99
N THR A 72 -18.76 13.92 30.07
CA THR A 72 -19.63 15.11 30.10
C THR A 72 -18.87 16.35 30.54
N THR A 73 -18.08 16.23 31.61
CA THR A 73 -17.40 17.39 32.22
C THR A 73 -15.96 17.57 31.75
N GLY A 74 -15.35 16.55 31.12
CA GLY A 74 -13.93 16.52 30.76
C GLY A 74 -13.00 16.39 31.98
N LYS A 75 -13.55 16.19 33.18
CA LYS A 75 -12.74 16.07 34.40
C LYS A 75 -11.95 14.76 34.39
N LYS A 76 -10.65 14.87 34.67
CA LYS A 76 -9.72 13.74 34.71
C LYS A 76 -9.54 13.20 36.13
N TYR A 77 -9.50 11.89 36.24
CA TYR A 77 -9.33 11.13 37.48
C TYR A 77 -8.08 10.27 37.33
N LYS A 78 -7.07 10.58 38.14
CA LYS A 78 -5.72 10.05 37.99
C LYS A 78 -5.63 8.58 38.41
N PHE A 79 -4.71 7.87 37.78
CA PHE A 79 -4.28 6.54 38.23
C PHE A 79 -3.63 6.62 39.63
N LYS A 80 -4.00 5.68 40.50
CA LYS A 80 -3.52 5.56 41.89
C LYS A 80 -2.67 4.30 42.11
N GLY A 81 -2.88 3.24 41.34
CA GLY A 81 -2.16 1.98 41.51
C GLY A 81 -2.75 0.84 40.69
N ALA A 82 -2.13 -0.34 40.75
CA ALA A 82 -2.65 -1.54 40.10
C ALA A 82 -2.43 -2.77 40.97
N GLU A 83 -3.26 -3.79 40.77
CA GLU A 83 -3.18 -5.09 41.42
C GLU A 83 -3.06 -6.18 40.35
N GLY A 84 -2.24 -7.20 40.59
CA GLY A 84 -2.03 -8.32 39.65
C GLY A 84 -1.09 -8.01 38.47
N ILE A 85 -0.62 -6.77 38.34
CA ILE A 85 0.39 -6.35 37.34
C ILE A 85 1.38 -5.34 37.95
N GLU A 86 2.66 -5.50 37.64
CA GLU A 86 3.71 -4.55 38.06
C GLU A 86 3.77 -3.35 37.09
N ILE A 87 3.74 -2.13 37.63
CA ILE A 87 3.81 -0.89 36.84
C ILE A 87 5.25 -0.63 36.37
N ASN A 88 5.39 -0.10 35.17
CA ASN A 88 6.66 0.23 34.51
C ASN A 88 7.59 -0.97 34.25
N LYS A 89 7.09 -2.20 34.37
CA LYS A 89 7.81 -3.44 34.08
C LYS A 89 7.16 -4.22 32.94
N GLU A 90 7.96 -4.93 32.17
CA GLU A 90 7.46 -5.90 31.19
C GLU A 90 6.94 -7.13 31.93
N VAL A 91 5.68 -7.45 31.71
CA VAL A 91 5.03 -8.62 32.29
C VAL A 91 4.66 -9.57 31.18
N TYR A 92 5.35 -10.71 31.13
CA TYR A 92 5.17 -11.73 30.11
C TYR A 92 3.87 -12.51 30.33
N MET A 93 3.14 -12.74 29.24
CA MET A 93 1.90 -13.50 29.23
C MET A 93 2.17 -14.99 29.45
N PRO A 94 1.32 -15.69 30.22
CA PRO A 94 1.41 -17.14 30.41
C PRO A 94 1.07 -17.90 29.11
N ASP A 95 1.18 -19.22 29.16
CA ASP A 95 0.87 -20.13 28.04
C ASP A 95 -0.56 -19.94 27.50
N SER A 96 -1.51 -19.57 28.37
CA SER A 96 -2.89 -19.26 27.96
C SER A 96 -2.98 -18.00 27.09
N GLY A 97 -1.99 -17.11 27.15
CA GLY A 97 -2.09 -15.77 26.57
C GLY A 97 -3.06 -14.84 27.30
N GLU A 98 -3.56 -15.24 28.47
CA GLU A 98 -4.57 -14.51 29.23
C GLU A 98 -4.05 -14.10 30.61
N LYS A 99 -4.41 -12.89 31.06
CA LYS A 99 -4.03 -12.40 32.39
C LYS A 99 -5.04 -11.38 32.91
N ASP A 100 -5.49 -11.58 34.14
CA ASP A 100 -6.32 -10.61 34.84
C ASP A 100 -5.49 -9.66 35.71
N TYR A 101 -5.90 -8.40 35.76
CA TYR A 101 -5.36 -7.39 36.67
C TYR A 101 -6.37 -6.26 36.90
N VAL A 102 -6.10 -5.41 37.89
CA VAL A 102 -6.98 -4.28 38.25
C VAL A 102 -6.20 -2.98 38.17
N LEU A 103 -6.79 -1.98 37.52
CA LEU A 103 -6.30 -0.60 37.54
C LEU A 103 -7.14 0.22 38.53
N ILE A 104 -6.48 0.97 39.40
CA ILE A 104 -7.10 1.75 40.47
C ILE A 104 -6.92 3.23 40.16
N PHE A 105 -8.01 3.99 40.21
CA PHE A 105 -8.07 5.42 39.93
C PHE A 105 -8.68 6.20 41.10
N GLU A 106 -8.59 7.52 41.04
CA GLU A 106 -9.34 8.43 41.90
C GLU A 106 -10.85 8.10 41.89
N PRO A 107 -11.57 8.37 43.01
CA PRO A 107 -13.00 8.08 43.09
C PRO A 107 -13.79 8.92 42.09
N LEU A 108 -14.71 8.26 41.39
CA LEU A 108 -15.66 8.90 40.48
C LEU A 108 -16.92 9.32 41.25
N PRO A 109 -17.46 10.53 41.00
CA PRO A 109 -18.77 10.92 41.52
C PRO A 109 -19.87 9.95 41.10
N GLU A 110 -20.86 9.74 41.97
CA GLU A 110 -21.95 8.77 41.75
C GLU A 110 -22.80 9.15 40.52
N GLU A 111 -22.96 10.44 40.27
CA GLU A 111 -23.66 11.03 39.13
C GLU A 111 -22.95 10.83 37.78
N THR A 112 -21.68 10.40 37.78
CA THR A 112 -20.95 10.13 36.54
C THR A 112 -21.62 8.98 35.79
N GLN A 113 -22.07 9.22 34.57
CA GLN A 113 -22.80 8.22 33.77
C GLN A 113 -21.92 7.56 32.71
N THR A 114 -20.94 8.28 32.19
CA THR A 114 -20.12 7.85 31.06
C THR A 114 -18.69 8.34 31.26
N ILE A 115 -17.71 7.47 31.00
CA ILE A 115 -16.30 7.78 31.12
C ILE A 115 -15.49 7.36 29.90
N HIS A 116 -14.27 7.87 29.78
CA HIS A 116 -13.23 7.35 28.91
C HIS A 116 -12.13 6.74 29.78
N LEU A 117 -11.51 5.66 29.30
CA LEU A 117 -10.22 5.19 29.80
C LEU A 117 -9.17 5.58 28.76
N LEU A 118 -8.26 6.48 29.10
CA LEU A 118 -7.30 7.05 28.15
C LEU A 118 -5.86 6.88 28.64
N SER A 119 -4.94 6.68 27.71
CA SER A 119 -3.50 6.62 27.93
C SER A 119 -2.77 7.60 27.01
N PRO A 120 -1.98 8.54 27.56
CA PRO A 120 -1.26 9.54 26.77
C PRO A 120 -0.02 8.95 26.07
N THR A 121 0.41 7.75 26.45
CA THR A 121 1.67 7.15 25.97
C THR A 121 1.49 5.79 25.29
N ASN A 122 0.25 5.28 25.25
CA ASN A 122 -0.11 4.05 24.55
C ASN A 122 -1.54 4.16 24.01
N TYR A 123 -1.65 4.53 22.74
CA TYR A 123 -2.95 4.69 22.11
C TYR A 123 -3.74 3.39 21.97
N GLU A 124 -3.14 2.19 22.05
CA GLU A 124 -3.91 0.92 22.03
C GLU A 124 -4.73 0.69 23.31
N GLY A 125 -4.51 1.48 24.36
CA GLY A 125 -5.21 1.36 25.65
C GLY A 125 -6.50 2.17 25.75
N ASN A 126 -6.89 2.96 24.73
CA ASN A 126 -8.00 3.88 24.85
C ASN A 126 -9.35 3.19 24.59
N THR A 127 -10.29 3.39 25.50
CA THR A 127 -11.70 2.98 25.37
C THR A 127 -12.60 4.18 25.65
N TYR A 128 -13.51 4.46 24.73
CA TYR A 128 -14.35 5.66 24.73
C TYR A 128 -15.81 5.34 25.04
N ASP A 129 -16.48 6.32 25.67
CA ASP A 129 -17.89 6.28 26.09
C ASP A 129 -18.29 5.00 26.86
N ILE A 130 -17.50 4.59 27.85
CA ILE A 130 -17.82 3.48 28.74
C ILE A 130 -19.00 3.90 29.63
N SER A 131 -20.12 3.18 29.56
CA SER A 131 -21.30 3.48 30.36
C SER A 131 -21.19 2.88 31.77
N LEU A 132 -21.49 3.71 32.77
CA LEU A 132 -21.57 3.35 34.19
C LEU A 132 -23.02 3.15 34.66
N ILE A 133 -23.99 3.24 33.75
CA ILE A 133 -25.40 3.02 34.05
C ILE A 133 -25.65 1.51 34.12
N PRO A 134 -26.09 0.94 35.27
CA PRO A 134 -26.38 -0.47 35.37
C PRO A 134 -27.49 -0.86 34.38
N GLN A 135 -27.23 -1.88 33.56
CA GLN A 135 -28.17 -2.44 32.59
C GLN A 135 -29.30 -3.20 33.32
N LYS A 136 -30.23 -2.51 33.99
CA LYS A 136 -31.43 -3.13 34.59
C LYS A 136 -32.46 -3.40 33.48
N GLY A 137 -32.94 -4.64 33.40
CA GLY A 137 -33.68 -5.24 32.28
C GLY A 137 -35.06 -4.68 31.87
N LYS A 138 -35.29 -3.36 31.91
CA LYS A 138 -36.51 -2.70 31.39
C LYS A 138 -36.28 -1.68 30.27
N ASN A 139 -35.04 -1.20 30.07
CA ASN A 139 -34.71 -0.18 29.05
C ASN A 139 -33.73 -0.68 27.98
N THR A 140 -33.89 -1.94 27.52
CA THR A 140 -33.09 -2.43 26.40
C THR A 140 -33.45 -1.65 25.13
N PRO A 141 -32.48 -1.08 24.39
CA PRO A 141 -32.73 -0.37 23.14
C PRO A 141 -33.62 -1.18 22.20
N PRO A 142 -34.58 -0.57 21.48
CA PRO A 142 -35.50 -1.30 20.62
C PRO A 142 -34.80 -2.23 19.62
N LEU A 143 -33.61 -1.87 19.15
CA LEU A 143 -32.83 -2.64 18.20
C LEU A 143 -31.93 -3.71 18.81
N ALA A 144 -31.73 -3.79 20.13
CA ALA A 144 -30.74 -4.70 20.71
C ALA A 144 -30.99 -6.18 20.35
N ALA A 145 -32.25 -6.58 20.20
CA ALA A 145 -32.61 -7.94 19.79
C ALA A 145 -32.32 -8.21 18.30
N VAL A 146 -32.25 -7.16 17.47
CA VAL A 146 -32.18 -7.24 16.00
C VAL A 146 -30.90 -6.66 15.39
N LYS A 147 -30.06 -5.99 16.18
CA LYS A 147 -28.80 -5.39 15.72
C LYS A 147 -27.85 -6.44 15.17
N GLY A 148 -27.32 -6.26 13.96
CA GLY A 148 -26.30 -7.10 13.32
C GLY A 148 -26.66 -7.51 11.88
N ASN A 149 -25.88 -8.45 11.35
CA ASN A 149 -26.03 -8.99 10.00
C ASN A 149 -27.09 -10.10 9.93
N TRP A 150 -27.91 -10.07 8.89
CA TRP A 150 -29.00 -11.01 8.61
C TRP A 150 -28.86 -11.61 7.21
N PHE A 151 -28.67 -12.92 7.17
CA PHE A 151 -28.45 -13.73 5.99
C PHE A 151 -29.70 -14.57 5.65
N LYS A 152 -29.87 -14.91 4.38
CA LYS A 152 -30.94 -15.81 3.94
C LYS A 152 -30.78 -17.20 4.56
N THR A 153 -31.92 -17.85 4.84
CA THR A 153 -31.98 -19.22 5.36
C THR A 153 -32.08 -20.29 4.26
N ASP A 154 -31.94 -19.90 2.99
CA ASP A 154 -32.05 -20.78 1.81
C ASP A 154 -30.73 -21.50 1.46
N GLY A 155 -29.68 -21.31 2.27
CA GLY A 155 -28.36 -21.90 2.05
C GLY A 155 -27.44 -21.09 1.14
N SER A 156 -27.92 -20.01 0.51
CA SER A 156 -27.08 -19.14 -0.34
C SER A 156 -25.98 -18.39 0.42
N GLY A 157 -26.15 -18.21 1.74
CA GLY A 157 -25.28 -17.36 2.56
C GLY A 157 -25.36 -15.88 2.17
N GLN A 158 -26.35 -15.47 1.39
CA GLN A 158 -26.52 -14.09 0.94
C GLN A 158 -26.88 -13.17 2.12
N TRP A 159 -26.10 -12.11 2.29
CA TRP A 159 -26.38 -11.04 3.24
C TRP A 159 -27.45 -10.11 2.66
N GLU A 160 -28.55 -9.93 3.38
CA GLU A 160 -29.72 -9.15 2.91
C GLU A 160 -29.98 -7.90 3.73
N TYR A 161 -29.75 -7.97 5.05
CA TYR A 161 -29.94 -6.83 5.95
C TYR A 161 -28.78 -6.69 6.94
N GLY A 162 -28.25 -5.47 7.06
CA GLY A 162 -27.47 -5.04 8.21
C GLY A 162 -28.28 -4.04 9.00
N ILE A 163 -28.58 -4.32 10.27
CA ILE A 163 -29.38 -3.42 11.11
C ILE A 163 -28.50 -2.95 12.27
N TYR A 164 -28.22 -1.65 12.35
CA TYR A 164 -27.35 -1.05 13.38
C TYR A 164 -28.05 0.12 14.06
N ASP A 165 -27.40 0.72 15.06
CA ASP A 165 -28.03 1.77 15.86
C ASP A 165 -28.33 3.02 15.01
N SER A 166 -27.38 3.47 14.19
CA SER A 166 -27.50 4.66 13.33
C SER A 166 -27.98 4.37 11.91
N ILE A 167 -27.70 3.19 11.39
CA ILE A 167 -27.92 2.87 9.98
C ILE A 167 -28.59 1.51 9.74
N THR A 168 -29.16 1.36 8.55
CA THR A 168 -29.62 0.09 7.99
C THR A 168 -29.05 -0.10 6.60
N ILE A 169 -28.59 -1.31 6.29
CA ILE A 169 -28.08 -1.70 4.98
C ILE A 169 -29.04 -2.72 4.38
N MET A 170 -29.53 -2.48 3.16
CA MET A 170 -30.36 -3.41 2.40
C MET A 170 -30.35 -3.03 0.92
N ASN A 171 -30.68 -3.97 0.03
CA ASN A 171 -30.77 -3.70 -1.42
C ASN A 171 -29.53 -3.02 -2.01
N ASN A 172 -28.34 -3.37 -1.52
CA ASN A 172 -27.06 -2.78 -1.89
C ASN A 172 -27.03 -1.25 -1.70
N ARG A 173 -27.66 -0.75 -0.63
CA ARG A 173 -27.73 0.68 -0.25
C ARG A 173 -27.64 0.86 1.26
N ILE A 174 -27.22 2.06 1.66
CA ILE A 174 -27.08 2.47 3.05
C ILE A 174 -28.18 3.49 3.37
N TYR A 175 -28.89 3.26 4.47
CA TYR A 175 -29.99 4.08 4.95
C TYR A 175 -29.69 4.61 6.35
N THR A 176 -30.11 5.84 6.63
CA THR A 176 -30.16 6.40 7.99
C THR A 176 -31.45 5.94 8.68
N ASN A 177 -31.38 5.58 9.95
CA ASN A 177 -32.55 5.21 10.74
C ASN A 177 -33.29 6.48 11.21
N GLU A 178 -34.55 6.67 10.79
CA GLU A 178 -35.33 7.88 11.10
C GLU A 178 -36.28 7.67 12.29
N SER A 179 -36.98 6.53 12.34
CA SER A 179 -37.87 6.22 13.46
C SER A 179 -37.86 4.73 13.76
N ILE A 180 -37.86 4.38 15.04
CA ILE A 180 -37.89 2.99 15.52
C ILE A 180 -39.00 2.88 16.56
N ARG A 181 -40.04 2.10 16.24
CA ARG A 181 -41.21 1.91 17.11
C ARG A 181 -41.40 0.43 17.41
N LYS A 182 -41.43 0.07 18.68
CA LYS A 182 -41.73 -1.29 19.13
C LYS A 182 -43.24 -1.43 19.34
N LYS A 183 -43.88 -2.34 18.60
CA LYS A 183 -45.30 -2.71 18.72
C LYS A 183 -45.40 -4.18 19.11
N GLY A 184 -45.50 -4.45 20.41
CA GLY A 184 -45.45 -5.81 20.95
C GLY A 184 -44.10 -6.47 20.67
N LYS A 185 -44.10 -7.59 19.93
CA LYS A 185 -42.89 -8.29 19.48
C LYS A 185 -42.29 -7.72 18.19
N ARG A 186 -43.04 -6.90 17.46
CA ARG A 186 -42.63 -6.35 16.16
C ARG A 186 -41.94 -5.00 16.35
N ILE A 187 -40.90 -4.76 15.56
CA ILE A 187 -40.22 -3.48 15.43
C ILE A 187 -40.60 -2.92 14.06
N GLU A 188 -41.14 -1.71 14.05
CA GLU A 188 -41.42 -0.94 12.85
C GLU A 188 -40.36 0.15 12.74
N MET A 189 -39.59 0.13 11.65
CA MET A 189 -38.47 1.02 11.44
C MET A 189 -38.65 1.79 10.13
N THR A 190 -38.56 3.12 10.18
CA THR A 190 -38.50 3.98 9.01
C THR A 190 -37.05 4.33 8.73
N VAL A 191 -36.61 4.12 7.50
CA VAL A 191 -35.22 4.36 7.07
C VAL A 191 -35.19 5.23 5.82
N LYS A 192 -34.17 6.08 5.70
CA LYS A 192 -33.99 7.04 4.61
C LYS A 192 -32.69 6.80 3.86
N ASP A 193 -32.78 6.57 2.55
CA ASP A 193 -31.66 6.29 1.67
C ASP A 193 -30.66 7.46 1.70
N LYS A 194 -29.39 7.19 2.01
CA LYS A 194 -28.37 8.24 2.09
C LYS A 194 -28.05 8.88 0.74
N GLN A 195 -28.30 8.19 -0.38
CA GLN A 195 -27.95 8.70 -1.71
C GLN A 195 -29.06 9.55 -2.34
N ASN A 196 -30.33 9.10 -2.26
CA ASN A 196 -31.45 9.76 -2.94
C ASN A 196 -32.59 10.20 -2.01
N GLY A 197 -32.47 9.97 -0.70
CA GLY A 197 -33.48 10.37 0.29
C GLY A 197 -34.76 9.55 0.30
N THR A 198 -34.86 8.46 -0.49
CA THR A 198 -36.04 7.60 -0.53
C THR A 198 -36.31 6.97 0.84
N ILE A 199 -37.55 7.07 1.29
CA ILE A 199 -37.99 6.50 2.57
C ILE A 199 -38.52 5.08 2.36
N ARG A 200 -38.16 4.18 3.28
CA ARG A 200 -38.64 2.79 3.34
C ARG A 200 -39.07 2.45 4.77
N THR A 201 -39.99 1.49 4.88
CA THR A 201 -40.42 0.95 6.18
C THR A 201 -40.08 -0.54 6.24
N LEU A 202 -39.42 -0.94 7.33
CA LEU A 202 -39.14 -2.33 7.67
C LEU A 202 -40.02 -2.76 8.85
N LEU A 203 -40.58 -3.96 8.74
CA LEU A 203 -41.23 -4.65 9.84
C LEU A 203 -40.37 -5.85 10.22
N ILE A 204 -39.85 -5.84 11.44
CA ILE A 204 -38.91 -6.84 11.94
C ILE A 204 -39.53 -7.55 13.14
N THR A 205 -39.55 -8.88 13.12
CA THR A 205 -40.12 -9.70 14.19
C THR A 205 -39.08 -10.73 14.66
N PRO A 206 -38.42 -10.51 15.82
CA PRO A 206 -37.48 -11.46 16.41
C PRO A 206 -38.16 -12.77 16.78
N GLN A 207 -37.47 -13.89 16.56
CA GLN A 207 -37.92 -15.23 16.91
C GLN A 207 -37.14 -15.82 18.08
N LYS A 208 -37.74 -16.79 18.78
CA LYS A 208 -37.08 -17.50 19.90
C LYS A 208 -35.85 -18.30 19.46
N SER A 209 -35.77 -18.68 18.18
CA SER A 209 -34.63 -19.38 17.57
C SER A 209 -33.38 -18.50 17.42
N GLY A 210 -33.50 -17.18 17.61
CA GLY A 210 -32.44 -16.21 17.28
C GLY A 210 -32.56 -15.66 15.85
N ASN A 211 -33.44 -16.22 15.01
CA ASN A 211 -33.76 -15.70 13.69
C ASN A 211 -34.67 -14.46 13.75
N CYS A 212 -34.79 -13.74 12.63
CA CYS A 212 -35.75 -12.66 12.46
C CYS A 212 -36.60 -12.85 11.21
N ILE A 213 -37.91 -12.57 11.34
CA ILE A 213 -38.74 -12.34 10.15
C ILE A 213 -38.62 -10.86 9.79
N ILE A 214 -38.22 -10.56 8.55
CA ILE A 214 -38.10 -9.19 8.05
C ILE A 214 -39.00 -9.03 6.83
N LYS A 215 -39.72 -7.91 6.78
CA LYS A 215 -40.61 -7.53 5.69
C LYS A 215 -40.41 -6.06 5.31
N THR A 216 -40.42 -5.77 4.01
CA THR A 216 -40.53 -4.42 3.47
C THR A 216 -41.84 -4.28 2.69
N ALA A 217 -42.22 -3.05 2.31
CA ALA A 217 -43.42 -2.85 1.47
C ALA A 217 -43.38 -3.60 0.12
N GLN A 218 -42.19 -4.02 -0.33
CA GLN A 218 -41.96 -4.66 -1.63
C GLN A 218 -41.64 -6.16 -1.52
N THR A 219 -41.54 -6.72 -0.31
CA THR A 219 -41.08 -8.10 -0.10
C THR A 219 -42.05 -8.93 0.73
N ASN A 220 -42.05 -10.24 0.47
CA ASN A 220 -42.75 -11.22 1.31
C ASN A 220 -42.09 -11.31 2.69
N GLU A 221 -42.84 -11.79 3.69
CA GLU A 221 -42.28 -12.11 5.00
C GLU A 221 -41.34 -13.32 4.88
N LEU A 222 -40.05 -13.09 5.06
CA LEU A 222 -39.02 -14.13 5.01
C LEU A 222 -38.25 -14.20 6.33
N SER A 223 -37.76 -15.39 6.64
CA SER A 223 -36.92 -15.66 7.81
C SER A 223 -35.44 -15.46 7.47
N TYR A 224 -34.70 -14.85 8.39
CA TYR A 224 -33.28 -14.55 8.26
C TYR A 224 -32.51 -15.00 9.51
N THR A 225 -31.27 -15.40 9.33
CA THR A 225 -30.37 -15.87 10.39
C THR A 225 -29.14 -14.97 10.53
N ARG A 226 -28.52 -14.96 11.70
CA ARG A 226 -27.23 -14.28 11.93
C ARG A 226 -26.04 -15.13 11.50
N GLN A 227 -26.24 -16.42 11.29
CA GLN A 227 -25.20 -17.34 10.88
C GLN A 227 -25.07 -17.31 9.36
N LYS A 228 -23.91 -16.87 8.87
CA LYS A 228 -23.59 -16.99 7.44
C LYS A 228 -23.41 -18.48 7.11
N ALA A 229 -24.25 -19.02 6.23
CA ALA A 229 -24.01 -20.34 5.66
C ALA A 229 -22.71 -20.34 4.82
N ALA A 230 -22.01 -21.48 4.77
CA ALA A 230 -20.97 -21.66 3.78
C ALA A 230 -21.60 -21.55 2.38
N ILE A 231 -21.02 -20.72 1.51
CA ILE A 231 -21.55 -20.51 0.16
C ILE A 231 -21.34 -21.81 -0.63
N SER A 232 -22.41 -22.58 -0.81
CA SER A 232 -22.39 -23.87 -1.51
C SER A 232 -22.99 -23.79 -2.92
N THR A 233 -23.62 -22.67 -3.27
CA THR A 233 -24.21 -22.41 -4.59
C THR A 233 -23.87 -21.00 -5.05
N ILE A 234 -23.67 -20.84 -6.35
CA ILE A 234 -23.51 -19.54 -7.03
C ILE A 234 -24.37 -19.56 -8.28
N GLU A 235 -24.93 -18.41 -8.63
CA GLU A 235 -25.73 -18.28 -9.85
C GLU A 235 -24.88 -18.60 -11.09
N PRO A 236 -25.42 -19.34 -12.08
CA PRO A 236 -24.71 -19.61 -13.31
C PRO A 236 -24.38 -18.34 -14.08
N ASP A 237 -23.22 -18.30 -14.74
CA ASP A 237 -22.84 -17.22 -15.65
C ASP A 237 -22.12 -17.75 -16.90
N ASN A 238 -22.09 -16.91 -17.93
CA ASN A 238 -21.44 -17.22 -19.20
C ASN A 238 -19.98 -16.71 -19.26
N GLY A 239 -19.30 -16.57 -18.12
CA GLY A 239 -17.94 -16.04 -18.06
C GLY A 239 -17.86 -14.53 -18.33
N PHE A 240 -16.67 -14.07 -18.69
CA PHE A 240 -16.41 -12.65 -19.00
C PHE A 240 -16.77 -12.31 -20.45
N GLN A 241 -17.87 -11.56 -20.64
CA GLN A 241 -18.33 -11.14 -21.98
C GLN A 241 -17.59 -9.89 -22.49
N GLN A 242 -17.56 -8.82 -21.71
CA GLN A 242 -16.81 -7.59 -21.99
C GLN A 242 -15.80 -7.35 -20.87
N PHE A 243 -14.64 -8.00 -20.96
CA PHE A 243 -13.62 -7.91 -19.92
C PHE A 243 -13.03 -6.51 -19.79
N PHE A 244 -12.64 -5.89 -20.92
CA PHE A 244 -12.17 -4.51 -20.95
C PHE A 244 -13.35 -3.58 -21.21
N ARG A 245 -13.67 -2.76 -20.21
CA ARG A 245 -14.66 -1.69 -20.26
C ARG A 245 -14.30 -0.66 -19.20
N LYS A 246 -14.00 0.56 -19.63
CA LYS A 246 -13.79 1.68 -18.72
C LYS A 246 -15.13 2.17 -18.19
N ASP A 247 -15.33 2.07 -16.88
CA ASP A 247 -16.54 2.58 -16.22
C ASP A 247 -16.26 2.90 -14.74
N THR A 248 -17.15 3.65 -14.11
CA THR A 248 -17.06 3.98 -12.69
C THR A 248 -17.58 2.83 -11.84
N ALA A 249 -16.77 2.34 -10.92
CA ALA A 249 -17.17 1.45 -9.85
C ALA A 249 -17.46 2.24 -8.57
N CYS A 250 -18.34 1.72 -7.72
CA CYS A 250 -18.70 2.33 -6.44
C CYS A 250 -18.50 1.34 -5.29
N LEU A 251 -17.57 1.64 -4.39
CA LEU A 251 -17.41 0.92 -3.14
C LEU A 251 -18.07 1.72 -2.01
N GLN A 252 -18.97 1.09 -1.27
CA GLN A 252 -19.58 1.70 -0.09
C GLN A 252 -19.58 0.71 1.07
N GLY A 253 -19.79 1.19 2.29
CA GLY A 253 -19.84 0.29 3.43
C GLY A 253 -20.06 0.95 4.77
N TYR A 254 -19.91 0.14 5.82
CA TYR A 254 -20.05 0.53 7.21
C TYR A 254 -19.04 -0.23 8.08
N ILE A 255 -18.40 0.51 8.98
CA ILE A 255 -17.46 -0.02 9.97
C ILE A 255 -18.16 -0.01 11.34
N ASP A 256 -18.59 -1.17 11.82
CA ASP A 256 -19.20 -1.28 13.16
C ASP A 256 -18.14 -1.11 14.24
N GLY A 257 -18.43 -0.28 15.23
CA GLY A 257 -17.46 0.10 16.27
C GLY A 257 -16.51 1.24 15.90
N TYR A 258 -16.70 1.90 14.74
CA TYR A 258 -15.93 3.08 14.37
C TYR A 258 -16.34 4.33 15.15
N ASP A 259 -15.35 5.16 15.49
CA ASP A 259 -15.51 6.52 15.98
C ASP A 259 -14.30 7.37 15.54
N PRO A 260 -14.46 8.65 15.15
CA PRO A 260 -13.33 9.49 14.74
C PRO A 260 -12.19 9.59 15.77
N ARG A 261 -12.48 9.38 17.06
CA ARG A 261 -11.46 9.34 18.14
C ARG A 261 -10.51 8.14 18.05
N LEU A 262 -10.73 7.22 17.11
CA LEU A 262 -9.77 6.17 16.76
C LEU A 262 -8.53 6.69 16.01
N GLY A 263 -8.53 7.97 15.60
CA GLY A 263 -7.35 8.63 15.04
C GLY A 263 -7.16 8.45 13.53
N PHE A 264 -8.22 8.07 12.81
CA PHE A 264 -8.22 8.06 11.34
C PHE A 264 -9.60 8.40 10.81
N GLU A 265 -9.64 9.19 9.72
CA GLU A 265 -10.90 9.59 9.06
C GLU A 265 -11.01 9.02 7.64
N THR A 266 -9.98 8.29 7.20
CA THR A 266 -9.85 7.82 5.82
C THR A 266 -9.26 6.41 5.74
N GLY A 267 -9.83 5.60 4.85
CA GLY A 267 -9.16 4.47 4.22
C GLY A 267 -8.51 4.85 2.89
N LEU A 268 -7.91 3.86 2.22
CA LEU A 268 -7.33 4.02 0.88
C LEU A 268 -7.54 2.74 0.06
N VAL A 269 -7.85 2.89 -1.22
CA VAL A 269 -7.74 1.80 -2.21
C VAL A 269 -6.54 2.13 -3.10
N TYR A 270 -5.54 1.25 -3.12
CA TYR A 270 -4.34 1.39 -3.96
C TYR A 270 -4.66 0.92 -5.38
N LEU A 271 -5.17 1.84 -6.21
CA LEU A 271 -5.50 1.54 -7.59
C LEU A 271 -4.35 1.94 -8.52
N SER A 272 -4.20 1.14 -9.56
CA SER A 272 -3.25 1.30 -10.66
C SER A 272 -3.94 0.96 -11.98
N ASN A 273 -3.47 1.55 -13.07
CA ASN A 273 -3.85 1.15 -14.41
C ASN A 273 -2.85 0.08 -14.81
N GLU A 274 -3.25 -1.18 -14.70
CA GLU A 274 -2.40 -2.33 -15.02
C GLU A 274 -1.84 -2.30 -16.44
N LEU A 275 -2.48 -1.55 -17.34
CA LEU A 275 -2.08 -1.44 -18.75
C LEU A 275 -0.99 -0.38 -18.97
N THR A 276 -0.93 0.66 -18.13
CA THR A 276 -0.04 1.82 -18.32
C THR A 276 0.91 2.07 -17.15
N ARG A 277 0.73 1.35 -16.03
CA ARG A 277 1.44 1.55 -14.75
C ARG A 277 1.16 2.89 -14.06
N GLU A 278 0.08 3.57 -14.45
CA GLU A 278 -0.33 4.81 -13.81
C GLU A 278 -1.03 4.53 -12.47
N ASP A 279 -0.51 5.08 -11.39
CA ASP A 279 -1.13 5.00 -10.06
C ASP A 279 -2.27 6.02 -9.93
N TYR A 280 -3.37 5.65 -9.27
CA TYR A 280 -4.45 6.57 -8.90
C TYR A 280 -5.10 6.13 -7.58
N PRO A 281 -4.35 6.10 -6.47
CA PRO A 281 -4.90 5.74 -5.17
C PRO A 281 -6.11 6.61 -4.84
N THR A 282 -7.18 5.98 -4.38
CA THR A 282 -8.44 6.68 -4.10
C THR A 282 -8.74 6.65 -2.61
N VAL A 283 -8.92 7.83 -2.03
CA VAL A 283 -9.26 8.02 -0.62
C VAL A 283 -10.69 7.60 -0.37
N VAL A 284 -10.87 6.77 0.65
CA VAL A 284 -12.19 6.41 1.17
C VAL A 284 -12.45 7.22 2.42
N GLN A 285 -13.21 8.30 2.30
CA GLN A 285 -13.61 9.11 3.46
C GLN A 285 -14.65 8.36 4.30
N ILE A 286 -14.43 8.34 5.62
CA ILE A 286 -15.30 7.66 6.58
C ILE A 286 -16.12 8.71 7.33
N ASP A 287 -17.44 8.57 7.29
CA ASP A 287 -18.36 9.43 8.02
C ASP A 287 -18.29 9.18 9.52
N LYS A 288 -18.76 10.15 10.32
CA LYS A 288 -18.75 10.06 11.79
C LYS A 288 -19.53 8.87 12.34
N ASP A 289 -20.49 8.36 11.58
CA ASP A 289 -21.27 7.18 11.94
C ASP A 289 -20.66 5.86 11.43
N GLY A 290 -19.48 5.90 10.80
CA GLY A 290 -18.77 4.73 10.29
C GLY A 290 -19.16 4.31 8.88
N SER A 291 -20.13 4.97 8.23
CA SER A 291 -20.41 4.70 6.81
C SER A 291 -19.37 5.34 5.90
N PHE A 292 -19.23 4.81 4.69
CA PHE A 292 -18.38 5.41 3.66
C PHE A 292 -18.91 5.12 2.27
N THR A 293 -18.52 5.95 1.30
CA THR A 293 -18.77 5.73 -0.13
C THR A 293 -17.60 6.31 -0.93
N CYS A 294 -17.15 5.56 -1.92
CA CYS A 294 -16.01 5.88 -2.75
C CYS A 294 -16.30 5.45 -4.19
N LYS A 295 -16.02 6.33 -5.16
CA LYS A 295 -16.15 6.04 -6.59
C LYS A 295 -14.79 6.17 -7.25
N PHE A 296 -14.50 5.26 -8.15
CA PHE A 296 -13.25 5.25 -8.91
C PHE A 296 -13.48 4.58 -10.27
N VAL A 297 -12.67 4.95 -11.26
CA VAL A 297 -12.76 4.40 -12.62
C VAL A 297 -11.85 3.18 -12.70
N ILE A 298 -12.37 2.08 -13.26
CA ILE A 298 -11.59 0.87 -13.57
C ILE A 298 -11.80 0.47 -15.02
N HIS A 299 -10.80 -0.17 -15.61
CA HIS A 299 -10.76 -0.55 -17.03
C HIS A 299 -11.21 -2.00 -17.28
N HIS A 300 -11.24 -2.82 -16.24
CA HIS A 300 -11.63 -4.22 -16.25
C HIS A 300 -12.06 -4.65 -14.83
N PRO A 301 -12.66 -5.83 -14.64
CA PRO A 301 -12.86 -6.42 -13.31
C PRO A 301 -11.57 -6.45 -12.48
N VAL A 302 -11.67 -6.16 -11.18
CA VAL A 302 -10.52 -6.18 -10.27
C VAL A 302 -10.87 -6.78 -8.91
N GLU A 303 -9.97 -7.59 -8.39
CA GLU A 303 -9.81 -7.89 -6.97
C GLU A 303 -8.85 -6.86 -6.37
N GLN A 304 -9.30 -6.16 -5.34
CA GLN A 304 -8.55 -5.09 -4.68
C GLN A 304 -8.81 -5.09 -3.17
N SER A 305 -8.05 -4.30 -2.43
CA SER A 305 -8.23 -4.18 -0.98
C SER A 305 -8.54 -2.75 -0.53
N LEU A 306 -9.51 -2.62 0.35
CA LEU A 306 -9.68 -1.41 1.16
C LEU A 306 -8.69 -1.46 2.32
N THR A 307 -7.78 -0.50 2.37
CA THR A 307 -6.83 -0.35 3.47
C THR A 307 -7.42 0.54 4.56
N LEU A 308 -7.66 -0.04 5.74
CA LEU A 308 -8.11 0.65 6.95
C LEU A 308 -7.10 0.44 8.08
N ASN A 309 -6.47 1.51 8.53
CA ASN A 309 -5.52 1.47 9.65
C ASN A 309 -4.52 0.29 9.54
N ASN A 310 -3.82 0.19 8.40
CA ASN A 310 -2.87 -0.87 8.03
C ASN A 310 -3.45 -2.28 7.81
N ASN A 311 -4.77 -2.43 7.80
CA ASN A 311 -5.44 -3.70 7.52
C ASN A 311 -6.05 -3.69 6.12
N TRP A 312 -5.81 -4.76 5.39
CA TRP A 312 -6.24 -4.93 4.00
C TRP A 312 -7.50 -5.78 3.99
N ILE A 313 -8.59 -5.21 3.48
CA ILE A 313 -9.91 -5.84 3.43
C ILE A 313 -10.24 -6.09 1.95
N PRO A 314 -10.15 -7.35 1.49
CA PRO A 314 -10.26 -7.67 0.08
C PRO A 314 -11.69 -7.47 -0.43
N PHE A 315 -11.84 -7.18 -1.70
CA PHE A 315 -13.12 -7.12 -2.40
C PHE A 315 -12.91 -7.37 -3.89
N TYR A 316 -13.97 -7.81 -4.58
CA TYR A 316 -13.99 -7.93 -6.03
C TYR A 316 -15.13 -7.09 -6.62
N ILE A 317 -14.82 -6.29 -7.64
CA ILE A 317 -15.76 -5.38 -8.28
C ILE A 317 -15.53 -5.31 -9.79
N GLU A 318 -16.62 -5.15 -10.55
CA GLU A 318 -16.56 -4.97 -12.01
C GLU A 318 -16.96 -3.53 -12.41
N PRO A 319 -16.50 -3.05 -13.58
CA PRO A 319 -16.85 -1.71 -14.07
C PRO A 319 -18.37 -1.47 -14.07
N GLY A 320 -18.81 -0.33 -13.56
CA GLY A 320 -20.23 0.08 -13.52
C GLY A 320 -21.02 -0.48 -12.32
N GLN A 321 -20.40 -1.28 -11.45
CA GLN A 321 -21.10 -1.90 -10.33
C GLN A 321 -20.93 -1.15 -9.01
N THR A 322 -21.85 -1.42 -8.09
CA THR A 322 -21.75 -1.00 -6.69
C THR A 322 -21.57 -2.23 -5.81
N LEU A 323 -20.62 -2.19 -4.89
CA LEU A 323 -20.42 -3.20 -3.86
C LEU A 323 -20.55 -2.54 -2.47
N THR A 324 -21.38 -3.12 -1.62
CA THR A 324 -21.49 -2.73 -0.21
C THR A 324 -20.75 -3.72 0.67
N MET A 325 -19.92 -3.23 1.60
CA MET A 325 -19.23 -4.06 2.59
C MET A 325 -19.55 -3.66 4.04
N TYR A 326 -19.66 -4.66 4.91
CA TYR A 326 -19.70 -4.51 6.35
C TYR A 326 -18.36 -4.96 6.94
N ILE A 327 -17.83 -4.15 7.85
CA ILE A 327 -16.56 -4.40 8.53
C ILE A 327 -16.79 -4.34 10.03
N ASP A 328 -16.42 -5.41 10.73
CA ASP A 328 -16.41 -5.44 12.19
C ASP A 328 -15.05 -4.94 12.71
N TRP A 329 -15.03 -3.78 13.37
CA TRP A 329 -13.80 -3.23 13.93
C TRP A 329 -13.16 -4.16 14.96
N GLU A 330 -13.96 -4.93 15.71
CA GLU A 330 -13.43 -5.90 16.67
C GLU A 330 -12.68 -7.05 15.98
N ALA A 331 -13.09 -7.43 14.78
CA ALA A 331 -12.36 -8.40 13.98
C ALA A 331 -11.01 -7.85 13.47
N ILE A 332 -10.96 -6.57 13.10
CA ILE A 332 -9.70 -5.88 12.75
C ILE A 332 -8.77 -5.83 13.97
N MET A 333 -9.32 -5.51 15.14
CA MET A 333 -8.55 -5.48 16.38
C MET A 333 -8.09 -6.87 16.82
N ALA A 334 -8.83 -7.95 16.51
CA ALA A 334 -8.39 -9.31 16.77
C ALA A 334 -7.12 -9.68 15.98
N ARG A 335 -7.04 -9.29 14.69
CA ARG A 335 -5.81 -9.42 13.89
C ARG A 335 -4.66 -8.62 14.50
N SER A 336 -4.92 -7.38 14.90
CA SER A 336 -3.90 -6.54 15.54
C SER A 336 -3.32 -7.20 16.80
N ARG A 337 -4.18 -7.76 17.67
CA ARG A 337 -3.78 -8.49 18.89
C ARG A 337 -2.97 -9.76 18.58
N ALA A 338 -3.30 -10.46 17.49
CA ALA A 338 -2.56 -11.65 17.07
C ALA A 338 -1.14 -11.32 16.56
N ARG A 339 -0.85 -10.06 16.21
CA ARG A 339 0.42 -9.61 15.58
C ARG A 339 0.82 -10.52 14.42
N ASP A 340 -0.18 -10.94 13.65
CA ASP A 340 -0.04 -11.85 12.52
C ASP A 340 -0.84 -11.27 11.36
N HIS A 341 -0.13 -10.86 10.31
CA HIS A 341 -0.72 -10.31 9.09
C HIS A 341 -1.66 -11.31 8.40
N TYR A 342 -1.47 -12.62 8.62
CA TYR A 342 -2.30 -13.67 8.05
C TYR A 342 -3.48 -14.07 8.95
N PHE A 343 -3.61 -13.48 10.15
CA PHE A 343 -4.76 -13.76 11.02
C PHE A 343 -6.06 -13.40 10.29
N PRO A 344 -7.07 -14.28 10.27
CA PRO A 344 -8.29 -14.04 9.50
C PRO A 344 -9.11 -12.90 10.11
N ILE A 345 -9.50 -11.94 9.28
CA ILE A 345 -10.51 -10.95 9.66
C ILE A 345 -11.88 -11.60 9.41
N ASN A 346 -12.47 -12.10 10.48
CA ASN A 346 -13.80 -12.71 10.45
C ASN A 346 -14.90 -11.63 10.48
N ASN A 347 -16.16 -12.02 10.25
CA ASN A 347 -17.31 -11.11 10.34
C ASN A 347 -17.27 -9.92 9.36
N ILE A 348 -16.75 -10.14 8.15
CA ILE A 348 -16.94 -9.24 7.01
C ILE A 348 -18.13 -9.74 6.21
N ALA A 349 -18.96 -8.82 5.72
CA ALA A 349 -20.04 -9.17 4.80
C ALA A 349 -20.04 -8.29 3.55
N TYR A 350 -20.46 -8.87 2.42
CA TYR A 350 -20.59 -8.19 1.13
C TYR A 350 -22.02 -8.29 0.61
N MET A 351 -22.50 -7.24 -0.04
CA MET A 351 -23.80 -7.15 -0.70
C MET A 351 -23.63 -6.45 -2.04
N GLY A 352 -24.31 -6.95 -3.08
CA GLY A 352 -24.19 -6.47 -4.46
C GLY A 352 -23.93 -7.61 -5.46
N PRO A 353 -23.91 -7.33 -6.77
CA PRO A 353 -23.78 -8.36 -7.81
C PRO A 353 -22.51 -9.20 -7.69
N THR A 354 -21.44 -8.64 -7.13
CA THR A 354 -20.13 -9.29 -6.98
C THR A 354 -19.82 -9.79 -5.57
N ALA A 355 -20.79 -9.71 -4.65
CA ALA A 355 -20.60 -10.19 -3.29
C ALA A 355 -20.13 -11.65 -3.20
N PRO A 356 -20.68 -12.62 -3.99
CA PRO A 356 -20.18 -14.00 -3.96
C PRO A 356 -18.70 -14.11 -4.30
N PHE A 357 -18.22 -13.40 -5.33
CA PHE A 357 -16.81 -13.43 -5.73
C PHE A 357 -15.89 -12.84 -4.66
N SER A 358 -16.32 -11.78 -3.96
CA SER A 358 -15.55 -11.20 -2.84
C SER A 358 -15.35 -12.21 -1.71
N TYR A 359 -16.38 -12.98 -1.35
CA TYR A 359 -16.23 -14.06 -0.36
C TYR A 359 -15.35 -15.19 -0.88
N ILE A 360 -15.60 -15.68 -2.09
CA ILE A 360 -14.88 -16.82 -2.68
C ILE A 360 -13.38 -16.53 -2.74
N LEU A 361 -12.98 -15.37 -3.28
CA LEU A 361 -11.58 -15.02 -3.45
C LEU A 361 -10.87 -14.77 -2.11
N SER A 362 -11.54 -14.10 -1.17
CA SER A 362 -11.05 -13.93 0.20
C SER A 362 -10.81 -15.28 0.90
N ASP A 363 -11.79 -16.18 0.85
CA ASP A 363 -11.71 -17.46 1.57
C ASP A 363 -10.76 -18.45 0.88
N PHE A 364 -10.72 -18.44 -0.45
CA PHE A 364 -9.79 -19.26 -1.23
C PHE A 364 -8.34 -18.84 -1.02
N SER A 365 -8.04 -17.54 -0.99
CA SER A 365 -6.68 -17.02 -0.75
C SER A 365 -6.09 -17.51 0.58
N LYS A 366 -6.93 -17.65 1.62
CA LYS A 366 -6.53 -18.19 2.93
C LYS A 366 -6.16 -19.69 2.88
N SER A 367 -6.64 -20.40 1.87
CA SER A 367 -6.46 -21.86 1.71
C SER A 367 -5.18 -22.23 0.95
N ILE A 368 -4.51 -21.27 0.31
CA ILE A 368 -3.26 -21.49 -0.46
C ILE A 368 -2.09 -20.60 0.03
N PRO A 369 -1.81 -20.54 1.34
CA PRO A 369 -0.80 -19.61 1.85
C PRO A 369 0.62 -20.00 1.40
N TYR A 370 1.43 -18.99 1.12
CA TYR A 370 2.89 -19.08 1.10
C TYR A 370 3.44 -17.93 1.93
N ARG A 371 3.96 -18.22 3.12
CA ARG A 371 4.31 -17.20 4.10
C ARG A 371 5.64 -16.55 3.76
N TYR A 372 5.77 -15.26 4.04
CA TYR A 372 7.01 -14.52 3.80
C TYR A 372 8.22 -15.14 4.53
N GLU A 373 8.01 -15.68 5.73
CA GLU A 373 9.07 -16.34 6.50
C GLU A 373 9.62 -17.59 5.77
N ASP A 374 8.73 -18.37 5.16
CA ASP A 374 9.09 -19.58 4.40
C ASP A 374 9.82 -19.21 3.11
N LEU A 375 9.34 -18.16 2.41
CA LEU A 375 10.02 -17.61 1.24
C LEU A 375 11.41 -17.08 1.60
N SER A 376 11.52 -16.23 2.63
CA SER A 376 12.78 -15.61 3.07
C SER A 376 13.81 -16.67 3.47
N LYS A 377 13.37 -17.72 4.18
CA LYS A 377 14.20 -18.88 4.50
C LYS A 377 14.66 -19.57 3.22
N SER A 378 13.74 -19.92 2.33
CA SER A 378 14.03 -20.61 1.07
C SER A 378 15.03 -19.85 0.21
N GLN A 379 14.84 -18.54 0.04
CA GLN A 379 15.74 -17.65 -0.69
C GLN A 379 17.19 -17.73 -0.21
N LYS A 380 17.41 -17.87 1.11
CA LYS A 380 18.73 -17.91 1.74
C LYS A 380 19.37 -19.30 1.74
N THR A 381 18.57 -20.37 1.72
CA THR A 381 19.07 -21.73 1.98
C THR A 381 19.01 -22.69 0.80
N LEU A 382 18.16 -22.43 -0.21
CA LEU A 382 17.96 -23.35 -1.33
C LEU A 382 18.60 -22.81 -2.62
N THR A 383 19.07 -23.71 -3.49
CA THR A 383 19.38 -23.37 -4.89
C THR A 383 18.09 -23.26 -5.72
N PRO A 384 18.11 -22.64 -6.92
CA PRO A 384 16.93 -22.54 -7.78
C PRO A 384 16.27 -23.90 -8.10
N ASN A 385 17.07 -24.93 -8.38
CA ASN A 385 16.55 -26.28 -8.65
C ASN A 385 15.98 -26.96 -7.40
N GLN A 386 16.63 -26.79 -6.24
CA GLN A 386 16.07 -27.30 -4.98
C GLN A 386 14.75 -26.62 -4.63
N TYR A 387 14.61 -25.32 -4.94
CA TYR A 387 13.36 -24.60 -4.74
C TYR A 387 12.23 -25.09 -5.66
N LYS A 388 12.53 -25.39 -6.92
CA LYS A 388 11.56 -26.05 -7.83
C LYS A 388 11.02 -27.35 -7.24
N GLU A 389 11.89 -28.22 -6.75
CA GLU A 389 11.49 -29.47 -6.11
C GLU A 389 10.73 -29.25 -4.79
N HIS A 390 11.13 -28.25 -4.00
CA HIS A 390 10.44 -27.86 -2.78
C HIS A 390 9.00 -27.36 -3.04
N MET A 391 8.82 -26.55 -4.08
CA MET A 391 7.51 -25.98 -4.44
C MET A 391 6.58 -26.99 -5.11
N ARG A 392 7.10 -28.05 -5.74
CA ARG A 392 6.29 -29.05 -6.46
C ARG A 392 5.13 -29.63 -5.64
N PRO A 393 5.33 -30.19 -4.42
CA PRO A 393 4.22 -30.71 -3.61
C PRO A 393 3.27 -29.60 -3.13
N ILE A 394 3.77 -28.39 -2.86
CA ILE A 394 2.95 -27.23 -2.44
C ILE A 394 2.01 -26.81 -3.57
N ILE A 395 2.54 -26.67 -4.79
CA ILE A 395 1.76 -26.31 -5.98
C ILE A 395 0.73 -27.41 -6.29
N ALA A 396 1.10 -28.69 -6.16
CA ALA A 396 0.15 -29.80 -6.34
C ALA A 396 -1.01 -29.73 -5.35
N GLN A 397 -0.73 -29.39 -4.08
CA GLN A 397 -1.76 -29.16 -3.07
C GLN A 397 -2.64 -27.96 -3.41
N TRP A 398 -2.07 -26.82 -3.83
CA TRP A 398 -2.85 -25.66 -4.26
C TRP A 398 -3.78 -25.96 -5.44
N LYS A 399 -3.27 -26.69 -6.44
CA LYS A 399 -4.06 -27.18 -7.59
C LYS A 399 -5.21 -28.07 -7.12
N HIS A 400 -4.95 -29.04 -6.23
CA HIS A 400 -5.99 -29.91 -5.68
C HIS A 400 -7.07 -29.15 -4.91
N ILE A 401 -6.69 -28.16 -4.08
CA ILE A 401 -7.64 -27.30 -3.36
C ILE A 401 -8.48 -26.51 -4.37
N ALA A 402 -7.85 -25.88 -5.38
CA ALA A 402 -8.55 -25.17 -6.43
C ALA A 402 -9.54 -26.06 -7.18
N ASP A 403 -9.15 -27.28 -7.56
CA ASP A 403 -10.04 -28.21 -8.25
C ASP A 403 -11.26 -28.59 -7.39
N SER A 404 -11.05 -28.79 -6.07
CA SER A 404 -12.14 -29.04 -5.13
C SER A 404 -13.10 -27.85 -5.05
N VAL A 405 -12.56 -26.63 -4.97
CA VAL A 405 -13.36 -25.40 -4.86
C VAL A 405 -14.07 -25.10 -6.20
N CYS A 406 -13.42 -25.34 -7.35
CA CYS A 406 -14.02 -25.19 -8.67
C CYS A 406 -15.22 -26.14 -8.87
N ARG A 407 -15.21 -27.34 -8.30
CA ARG A 407 -16.36 -28.26 -8.36
C ARG A 407 -17.59 -27.70 -7.64
N VAL A 408 -17.39 -27.01 -6.52
CA VAL A 408 -18.49 -26.35 -5.78
C VAL A 408 -19.07 -25.21 -6.61
N TYR A 409 -18.21 -24.39 -7.23
CA TYR A 409 -18.62 -23.20 -7.98
C TYR A 409 -18.73 -23.41 -9.49
N HIS A 410 -18.77 -24.66 -9.97
CA HIS A 410 -18.80 -24.99 -11.40
C HIS A 410 -19.91 -24.34 -12.24
N PRO A 411 -21.08 -23.93 -11.69
CA PRO A 411 -22.08 -23.22 -12.50
C PRO A 411 -21.61 -21.84 -12.96
N SER A 412 -20.70 -21.18 -12.23
CA SER A 412 -20.14 -19.87 -12.57
C SER A 412 -18.80 -20.05 -13.28
N LEU A 413 -18.77 -19.78 -14.59
CA LEU A 413 -17.53 -19.82 -15.37
C LEU A 413 -16.54 -18.74 -14.91
N LYS A 414 -17.03 -17.57 -14.47
CA LYS A 414 -16.20 -16.53 -13.86
C LYS A 414 -15.50 -17.03 -12.58
N ALA A 415 -16.23 -17.65 -11.65
CA ALA A 415 -15.64 -18.11 -10.40
C ALA A 415 -14.54 -19.15 -10.65
N VAL A 416 -14.81 -20.14 -11.51
CA VAL A 416 -13.84 -21.18 -11.89
C VAL A 416 -12.58 -20.55 -12.53
N CYS A 417 -12.77 -19.57 -13.41
CA CYS A 417 -11.67 -18.84 -14.05
C CYS A 417 -10.82 -18.09 -13.02
N LEU A 418 -11.43 -17.29 -12.15
CA LEU A 418 -10.71 -16.50 -11.13
C LEU A 418 -9.94 -17.40 -10.14
N ILE A 419 -10.53 -18.50 -9.67
CA ILE A 419 -9.86 -19.46 -8.77
C ILE A 419 -8.62 -20.06 -9.43
N LYS A 420 -8.73 -20.48 -10.70
CA LYS A 420 -7.60 -21.06 -11.45
C LYS A 420 -6.50 -20.03 -11.69
N ASN A 421 -6.85 -18.81 -12.08
CA ASN A 421 -5.90 -17.72 -12.30
C ASN A 421 -5.15 -17.38 -11.02
N LYS A 422 -5.83 -17.33 -9.88
CA LYS A 422 -5.18 -17.07 -8.59
C LYS A 422 -4.10 -18.11 -8.26
N VAL A 423 -4.35 -19.41 -8.49
CA VAL A 423 -3.30 -20.45 -8.29
C VAL A 423 -2.12 -20.26 -9.24
N LYS A 424 -2.39 -19.92 -10.50
CA LYS A 424 -1.34 -19.68 -11.50
C LYS A 424 -0.48 -18.48 -11.10
N LEU A 425 -1.08 -17.35 -10.75
CA LEU A 425 -0.38 -16.14 -10.31
C LEU A 425 0.36 -16.36 -8.99
N GLN A 426 -0.23 -17.07 -8.03
CA GLN A 426 0.45 -17.45 -6.79
C GLN A 426 1.70 -18.30 -7.07
N THR A 427 1.59 -19.24 -8.01
CA THR A 427 2.72 -20.09 -8.43
C THR A 427 3.82 -19.26 -9.11
N GLY A 428 3.46 -18.44 -10.09
CA GLY A 428 4.41 -17.61 -10.82
C GLY A 428 5.13 -16.59 -9.94
N ASN A 429 4.39 -15.90 -9.07
CA ASN A 429 4.97 -14.96 -8.10
C ASN A 429 5.89 -15.66 -7.10
N ALA A 430 5.56 -16.87 -6.64
CA ALA A 430 6.45 -17.62 -5.74
C ALA A 430 7.82 -17.94 -6.38
N PHE A 431 7.87 -18.20 -7.69
CA PHE A 431 9.13 -18.39 -8.41
C PHE A 431 9.86 -17.07 -8.65
N PHE A 432 9.16 -16.03 -9.11
CA PHE A 432 9.78 -14.74 -9.33
C PHE A 432 10.34 -14.11 -8.04
N ASP A 433 9.56 -14.12 -6.97
CA ASP A 433 9.98 -13.53 -5.70
C ASP A 433 11.15 -14.31 -5.10
N PHE A 434 11.22 -15.65 -5.29
CA PHE A 434 12.39 -16.43 -4.89
C PHE A 434 13.67 -15.94 -5.57
N ALA A 435 13.64 -15.71 -6.89
CA ALA A 435 14.81 -15.25 -7.63
C ALA A 435 15.23 -13.82 -7.23
N MET A 436 14.26 -12.91 -7.11
CA MET A 436 14.48 -11.47 -7.00
C MET A 436 15.42 -11.02 -5.86
N SER A 437 15.33 -11.60 -4.66
CA SER A 437 16.09 -11.11 -3.49
C SER A 437 17.43 -11.81 -3.29
N ARG A 438 17.75 -12.83 -4.09
CA ARG A 438 18.95 -13.66 -3.87
C ARG A 438 20.23 -12.89 -4.06
N ASP A 439 20.27 -11.97 -5.02
CA ASP A 439 21.45 -11.14 -5.29
C ASP A 439 21.77 -10.20 -4.14
N TYR A 440 20.73 -9.69 -3.49
CA TYR A 440 20.87 -8.90 -2.28
C TYR A 440 21.46 -9.75 -1.13
N TYR A 441 20.93 -10.94 -0.89
CA TYR A 441 21.46 -11.82 0.15
C TYR A 441 22.87 -12.33 -0.16
N ALA A 442 23.20 -12.61 -1.43
CA ALA A 442 24.52 -13.04 -1.85
C ALA A 442 25.60 -11.97 -1.57
N LYS A 443 25.22 -10.68 -1.66
CA LYS A 443 26.09 -9.57 -1.27
C LYS A 443 26.26 -9.45 0.25
N GLN A 444 25.28 -9.88 1.04
CA GLN A 444 25.36 -9.87 2.50
C GLN A 444 26.16 -11.05 3.07
N ASP A 445 26.02 -12.22 2.44
CA ASP A 445 26.70 -13.46 2.84
C ASP A 445 27.39 -14.10 1.64
N THR A 446 28.61 -13.63 1.37
CA THR A 446 29.43 -14.10 0.24
C THR A 446 29.94 -15.54 0.40
N ALA A 447 29.84 -16.12 1.60
CA ALA A 447 30.29 -17.48 1.90
C ALA A 447 29.23 -18.54 1.58
N ASN A 448 27.95 -18.16 1.54
CA ASN A 448 26.82 -19.05 1.31
C ASN A 448 26.86 -19.71 -0.07
N GLN A 449 27.01 -21.04 -0.09
CA GLN A 449 27.15 -21.81 -1.32
C GLN A 449 25.83 -21.89 -2.12
N ALA A 450 24.68 -21.90 -1.44
CA ALA A 450 23.38 -21.95 -2.12
C ALA A 450 23.10 -20.66 -2.90
N LEU A 451 23.53 -19.50 -2.36
CA LEU A 451 23.37 -18.19 -3.00
C LEU A 451 24.31 -17.97 -4.19
N LYS A 452 25.40 -18.73 -4.30
CA LYS A 452 26.31 -18.70 -5.47
C LYS A 452 25.70 -19.33 -6.72
N VAL A 453 24.73 -20.23 -6.55
CA VAL A 453 24.03 -20.86 -7.67
C VAL A 453 22.96 -19.91 -8.21
N LYS A 454 23.17 -19.43 -9.43
CA LYS A 454 22.22 -18.62 -10.21
C LYS A 454 21.24 -19.50 -10.95
N GLU A 455 20.08 -18.95 -11.24
CA GLU A 455 19.07 -19.57 -12.09
C GLU A 455 19.53 -19.61 -13.56
N ASP A 456 19.21 -20.72 -14.22
CA ASP A 456 19.31 -20.85 -15.67
C ASP A 456 17.92 -20.72 -16.32
N ASP A 457 17.84 -20.80 -17.64
CA ASP A 457 16.59 -20.63 -18.37
C ASP A 457 15.53 -21.70 -18.01
N SER A 458 15.94 -22.92 -17.62
CA SER A 458 15.01 -23.98 -17.20
C SER A 458 14.32 -23.68 -15.87
N TYR A 459 14.85 -22.73 -15.09
CA TYR A 459 14.15 -22.23 -13.90
C TYR A 459 12.81 -21.58 -14.28
N TYR A 460 12.77 -20.90 -15.43
CA TYR A 460 11.61 -20.15 -15.92
C TYR A 460 10.60 -21.01 -16.70
N ASP A 461 10.78 -22.34 -16.74
CA ASP A 461 9.86 -23.26 -17.43
C ASP A 461 8.39 -23.15 -16.96
N PHE A 462 8.15 -22.65 -15.74
CA PHE A 462 6.79 -22.41 -15.25
C PHE A 462 6.00 -21.42 -16.13
N LEU A 463 6.69 -20.52 -16.85
CA LEU A 463 6.05 -19.56 -17.78
C LEU A 463 5.30 -20.27 -18.91
N LYS A 464 5.73 -21.46 -19.32
CA LYS A 464 5.05 -22.28 -20.35
C LYS A 464 3.67 -22.74 -19.92
N GLU A 465 3.41 -22.81 -18.61
CA GLU A 465 2.11 -23.16 -18.04
C GLU A 465 1.28 -21.93 -17.64
N MET A 466 1.83 -20.72 -17.74
CA MET A 466 1.13 -19.50 -17.36
C MET A 466 0.16 -19.07 -18.47
N PRO A 467 -1.06 -18.62 -18.13
CA PRO A 467 -2.02 -18.16 -19.12
C PRO A 467 -1.70 -16.73 -19.58
N LEU A 468 -0.53 -16.51 -20.18
CA LEU A 468 0.02 -15.19 -20.51
C LEU A 468 -0.79 -14.43 -21.59
N ASP A 469 -1.63 -15.12 -22.35
CA ASP A 469 -2.56 -14.56 -23.33
C ASP A 469 -3.99 -14.35 -22.79
N ASP A 470 -4.27 -14.85 -21.59
CA ASP A 470 -5.60 -14.75 -21.00
C ASP A 470 -5.75 -13.44 -20.24
N LYS A 471 -6.47 -12.48 -20.83
CA LYS A 471 -6.79 -11.19 -20.21
C LYS A 471 -7.40 -11.31 -18.80
N THR A 472 -8.08 -12.42 -18.49
CA THR A 472 -8.78 -12.58 -17.20
C THR A 472 -7.85 -12.70 -16.00
N ILE A 473 -6.55 -12.93 -16.22
CA ILE A 473 -5.56 -12.89 -15.14
C ILE A 473 -5.46 -11.51 -14.50
N LEU A 474 -5.75 -10.44 -15.26
CA LEU A 474 -5.69 -9.04 -14.79
C LEU A 474 -6.75 -8.74 -13.72
N ALA A 475 -7.71 -9.63 -13.51
CA ALA A 475 -8.73 -9.45 -12.48
C ALA A 475 -8.24 -9.84 -11.07
N ASP A 476 -7.11 -10.52 -10.93
CA ASP A 476 -6.55 -10.92 -9.64
C ASP A 476 -5.63 -9.82 -9.09
N GLU A 477 -5.66 -9.61 -7.77
CA GLU A 477 -4.86 -8.59 -7.08
C GLU A 477 -3.34 -8.74 -7.28
N LYS A 478 -2.86 -9.94 -7.64
CA LYS A 478 -1.43 -10.23 -7.85
C LYS A 478 -0.98 -10.13 -9.30
N ALA A 479 -1.85 -9.72 -10.21
CA ALA A 479 -1.53 -9.55 -11.62
C ALA A 479 -0.49 -8.45 -11.84
N ASP A 480 -0.59 -7.31 -11.15
CA ASP A 480 0.39 -6.22 -11.23
C ASP A 480 1.79 -6.72 -10.86
N VAL A 481 1.88 -7.35 -9.68
CA VAL A 481 3.12 -7.90 -9.16
C VAL A 481 3.72 -8.90 -10.14
N PHE A 482 2.91 -9.84 -10.65
CA PHE A 482 3.39 -10.83 -11.62
C PHE A 482 3.90 -10.16 -12.89
N THR A 483 3.13 -9.23 -13.46
CA THR A 483 3.48 -8.53 -14.70
C THR A 483 4.76 -7.71 -14.52
N ASN A 484 4.89 -7.01 -13.39
CA ASN A 484 6.12 -6.30 -13.03
C ASN A 484 7.32 -7.25 -12.91
N ARG A 485 7.18 -8.39 -12.23
CA ARG A 485 8.28 -9.37 -12.12
C ARG A 485 8.64 -9.98 -13.47
N PHE A 486 7.65 -10.24 -14.32
CA PHE A 486 7.83 -10.74 -15.67
C PHE A 486 8.59 -9.73 -16.56
N GLU A 487 8.27 -8.43 -16.47
CA GLU A 487 8.96 -7.34 -17.18
C GLU A 487 10.45 -7.21 -16.83
N PHE A 488 10.79 -7.40 -15.55
CA PHE A 488 12.13 -7.14 -15.02
C PHE A 488 12.93 -8.41 -14.69
N MET A 489 12.47 -9.58 -15.16
CA MET A 489 13.13 -10.86 -14.88
C MET A 489 14.56 -10.91 -15.43
N ALA A 490 15.44 -11.65 -14.75
CA ALA A 490 16.86 -11.71 -15.07
C ALA A 490 17.17 -12.11 -16.53
N PRO A 491 16.45 -13.06 -17.18
CA PRO A 491 16.68 -13.38 -18.59
C PRO A 491 16.54 -12.17 -19.52
N LEU A 492 15.59 -11.26 -19.26
CA LEU A 492 15.41 -10.07 -20.11
C LEU A 492 16.51 -9.03 -19.90
N GLN A 493 17.15 -9.01 -18.72
CA GLN A 493 18.32 -8.17 -18.49
C GLN A 493 19.48 -8.56 -19.41
N LYS A 494 19.55 -9.83 -19.84
CA LYS A 494 20.55 -10.30 -20.80
C LYS A 494 20.40 -9.67 -22.19
N ALA A 495 19.25 -9.07 -22.52
CA ALA A 495 19.10 -8.33 -23.77
C ALA A 495 19.99 -7.08 -23.80
N TYR A 496 20.19 -6.46 -22.63
CA TYR A 496 21.02 -5.27 -22.45
C TYR A 496 22.50 -5.60 -22.25
N SER A 497 22.82 -6.75 -21.65
CA SER A 497 24.18 -7.24 -21.67
C SER A 497 24.51 -7.71 -23.07
N ASP A 498 25.53 -7.15 -23.69
CA ASP A 498 26.03 -7.67 -24.95
C ASP A 498 26.81 -8.99 -24.78
N GLU A 499 26.35 -9.87 -23.90
CA GLU A 499 26.77 -11.27 -23.83
C GLU A 499 26.16 -12.13 -24.97
N VAL A 500 25.56 -11.48 -25.98
CA VAL A 500 25.09 -12.16 -27.19
C VAL A 500 26.07 -11.88 -28.32
N GLU A 501 26.85 -12.91 -28.65
CA GLU A 501 27.66 -13.10 -29.86
C GLU A 501 28.78 -12.08 -30.08
N GLY A 502 30.02 -12.52 -29.81
CA GLY A 502 31.26 -11.78 -30.09
C GLY A 502 31.57 -11.53 -31.57
N SER A 503 30.56 -11.37 -32.42
CA SER A 503 30.68 -11.13 -33.86
C SER A 503 30.13 -9.78 -34.34
N VAL A 504 29.47 -9.00 -33.46
CA VAL A 504 28.96 -7.67 -33.85
C VAL A 504 30.08 -6.62 -33.73
N GLU A 505 30.59 -6.19 -34.89
CA GLU A 505 31.49 -5.05 -35.01
C GLU A 505 30.71 -3.73 -34.97
N ILE A 506 31.08 -2.83 -34.05
CA ILE A 506 30.56 -1.46 -34.00
C ILE A 506 31.65 -0.46 -34.40
N PRO A 507 31.32 0.63 -35.10
CA PRO A 507 32.23 1.75 -35.26
C PRO A 507 32.46 2.39 -33.89
N PHE A 508 33.72 2.51 -33.49
CA PHE A 508 34.12 3.07 -32.21
C PHE A 508 35.32 4.01 -32.41
N THR A 509 35.16 5.24 -31.96
CA THR A 509 36.20 6.27 -32.03
C THR A 509 36.87 6.40 -30.68
N TYR A 510 38.17 6.09 -30.61
CA TYR A 510 38.93 6.30 -29.39
C TYR A 510 39.13 7.80 -29.13
N PRO A 511 39.00 8.26 -27.88
CA PRO A 511 39.27 9.65 -27.55
C PRO A 511 40.73 10.00 -27.88
N GLU A 512 40.98 11.23 -28.33
CA GLU A 512 42.35 11.72 -28.61
C GLU A 512 43.27 11.59 -27.41
N LYS A 513 42.70 11.66 -26.20
CA LYS A 513 43.40 11.36 -24.96
C LYS A 513 42.65 10.27 -24.20
N PRO A 514 43.19 9.04 -24.09
CA PRO A 514 42.55 7.98 -23.32
C PRO A 514 42.48 8.27 -21.81
N LEU A 515 41.42 7.76 -21.15
CA LEU A 515 41.20 7.94 -19.71
C LEU A 515 42.36 7.38 -18.88
N LEU A 516 42.86 6.18 -19.20
CA LEU A 516 44.00 5.59 -18.47
C LEU A 516 45.27 6.43 -18.57
N THR A 517 45.48 7.11 -19.70
CA THR A 517 46.60 8.05 -19.88
C THR A 517 46.42 9.26 -18.98
N PHE A 518 45.22 9.85 -18.95
CA PHE A 518 44.90 10.96 -18.05
C PHE A 518 45.09 10.58 -16.58
N LEU A 519 44.61 9.41 -16.16
CA LEU A 519 44.77 8.94 -14.78
C LEU A 519 46.25 8.75 -14.41
N LYS A 520 47.04 8.17 -15.32
CA LYS A 520 48.48 7.97 -15.11
C LYS A 520 49.23 9.30 -14.96
N GLU A 521 48.90 10.31 -15.77
CA GLU A 521 49.46 11.67 -15.64
C GLU A 521 49.09 12.34 -14.31
N LYS A 522 47.92 12.02 -13.77
CA LYS A 522 47.45 12.49 -12.45
C LYS A 522 48.03 11.69 -11.28
N GLY A 523 48.97 10.78 -11.55
CA GLY A 523 49.71 10.02 -10.54
C GLY A 523 49.08 8.68 -10.15
N VAL A 524 48.04 8.22 -10.85
CA VAL A 524 47.40 6.92 -10.59
C VAL A 524 48.32 5.79 -11.09
N LYS A 525 48.56 4.79 -10.23
CA LYS A 525 49.35 3.61 -10.58
C LYS A 525 48.49 2.59 -11.31
N LEU A 526 48.88 2.25 -12.53
CA LEU A 526 48.24 1.20 -13.33
C LEU A 526 48.93 -0.14 -13.13
N ASN A 527 48.16 -1.23 -13.10
CA ASN A 527 48.71 -2.58 -13.16
C ASN A 527 49.13 -2.95 -14.59
N ALA A 528 49.75 -4.13 -14.77
CA ALA A 528 50.28 -4.54 -16.09
C ALA A 528 49.19 -4.65 -17.17
N GLU A 529 47.99 -5.11 -16.81
CA GLU A 529 46.86 -5.26 -17.75
C GLU A 529 46.31 -3.89 -18.17
N GLN A 530 46.12 -2.98 -17.21
CA GLN A 530 45.69 -1.60 -17.44
C GLN A 530 46.73 -0.82 -18.24
N GLU A 531 48.01 -1.06 -18.01
CA GLU A 531 49.09 -0.44 -18.77
C GLU A 531 49.10 -0.90 -20.23
N ALA A 532 48.81 -2.18 -20.49
CA ALA A 532 48.65 -2.71 -21.84
C ALA A 532 47.44 -2.10 -22.55
N ILE A 533 46.31 -1.95 -21.85
CA ILE A 533 45.11 -1.28 -22.38
C ILE A 533 45.41 0.19 -22.69
N ARG A 534 46.07 0.93 -21.78
CA ARG A 534 46.48 2.32 -22.01
C ARG A 534 47.30 2.45 -23.29
N GLN A 535 48.32 1.60 -23.48
CA GLN A 535 49.18 1.64 -24.66
C GLN A 535 48.41 1.31 -25.95
N LYS A 536 47.48 0.35 -25.90
CA LYS A 536 46.57 0.05 -27.02
C LYS A 536 45.72 1.27 -27.36
N GLN A 537 45.09 1.88 -26.36
CA GLN A 537 44.23 3.06 -26.53
C GLN A 537 45.01 4.26 -27.07
N GLU A 538 46.25 4.49 -26.64
CA GLU A 538 47.10 5.57 -27.15
C GLU A 538 47.46 5.41 -28.63
N LYS A 539 47.72 4.18 -29.07
CA LYS A 539 47.98 3.90 -30.50
C LYS A 539 46.76 4.15 -31.38
N LEU A 540 45.58 3.97 -30.82
CA LEU A 540 44.29 4.11 -31.51
C LEU A 540 43.66 5.49 -31.29
N ALA A 541 44.28 6.36 -30.50
CA ALA A 541 43.73 7.65 -30.11
C ALA A 541 43.33 8.49 -31.33
N GLY A 542 42.09 8.98 -31.33
CA GLY A 542 41.51 9.77 -32.43
C GLY A 542 41.10 8.97 -33.68
N GLN A 543 41.34 7.65 -33.72
CA GLN A 543 40.95 6.81 -34.85
C GLN A 543 39.57 6.19 -34.61
N GLU A 544 38.76 6.15 -35.67
CA GLU A 544 37.55 5.34 -35.74
C GLU A 544 37.92 3.95 -36.27
N ILE A 545 37.66 2.92 -35.47
CA ILE A 545 37.86 1.53 -35.86
C ILE A 545 36.57 0.74 -35.74
N LYS A 546 36.51 -0.40 -36.41
CA LYS A 546 35.53 -1.43 -36.08
C LYS A 546 36.07 -2.26 -34.94
N ILE A 547 35.36 -2.29 -33.82
CA ILE A 547 35.73 -3.09 -32.65
C ILE A 547 34.58 -4.02 -32.28
N THR A 548 34.91 -5.19 -31.77
CA THR A 548 33.88 -6.08 -31.21
C THR A 548 33.50 -5.63 -29.82
N LEU A 549 32.24 -5.85 -29.46
CA LEU A 549 31.74 -5.49 -28.14
C LEU A 549 32.42 -6.31 -27.02
N ALA A 550 32.82 -7.55 -27.33
CA ALA A 550 33.59 -8.41 -26.43
C ALA A 550 34.97 -7.82 -26.06
N GLU A 551 35.65 -7.17 -27.01
CA GLU A 551 36.93 -6.50 -26.74
C GLU A 551 36.75 -5.27 -25.84
N LEU A 552 35.68 -4.50 -26.02
CA LEU A 552 35.35 -3.35 -25.16
C LEU A 552 34.98 -3.79 -23.74
N GLN A 553 34.17 -4.85 -23.61
CA GLN A 553 33.78 -5.41 -22.33
C GLN A 553 34.97 -5.99 -21.55
N GLU A 554 35.91 -6.62 -22.24
CA GLU A 554 37.12 -7.15 -21.59
C GLU A 554 38.05 -6.03 -21.10
N ASP A 555 38.15 -4.94 -21.86
CA ASP A 555 38.86 -3.73 -21.43
C ASP A 555 38.14 -3.10 -20.21
N ASP A 556 36.80 -3.04 -20.20
CA ASP A 556 36.01 -2.52 -19.06
C ASP A 556 36.14 -3.41 -17.82
N ARG A 557 36.10 -4.73 -17.96
CA ARG A 557 36.28 -5.69 -16.86
C ARG A 557 37.61 -5.48 -16.12
N LYS A 558 38.67 -5.10 -16.85
CA LYS A 558 40.02 -4.85 -16.31
C LYS A 558 40.21 -3.46 -15.70
N THR A 559 39.32 -2.51 -15.99
CA THR A 559 39.49 -1.09 -15.67
C THR A 559 38.40 -0.52 -14.75
N SER A 560 37.20 -1.09 -14.76
CA SER A 560 36.03 -0.62 -14.00
C SER A 560 36.28 -0.46 -12.50
N ALA A 561 36.99 -1.40 -11.87
CA ALA A 561 37.33 -1.31 -10.44
C ALA A 561 38.23 -0.09 -10.14
N LEU A 562 39.19 0.20 -11.02
CA LEU A 562 40.06 1.38 -10.91
C LEU A 562 39.25 2.67 -11.11
N PHE A 563 38.36 2.70 -12.10
CA PHE A 563 37.53 3.88 -12.37
C PHE A 563 36.59 4.20 -11.21
N LYS A 564 36.07 3.16 -10.53
CA LYS A 564 35.28 3.33 -9.32
C LYS A 564 36.11 3.86 -8.15
N GLN A 565 37.36 3.41 -8.01
CA GLN A 565 38.27 3.91 -6.99
C GLN A 565 38.63 5.40 -7.24
N GLU A 566 38.86 5.77 -8.49
CA GLU A 566 39.32 7.09 -8.92
C GLU A 566 38.20 7.99 -9.46
N GLU A 567 36.97 7.81 -8.96
CA GLU A 567 35.73 8.43 -9.49
C GLU A 567 35.86 9.96 -9.67
N LYS A 568 36.54 10.64 -8.75
CA LYS A 568 36.76 12.10 -8.83
C LYS A 568 37.59 12.51 -10.04
N LEU A 569 38.64 11.76 -10.36
CA LEU A 569 39.51 12.00 -11.52
C LEU A 569 38.83 11.56 -12.82
N VAL A 570 38.03 10.50 -12.79
CA VAL A 570 37.18 10.12 -13.92
C VAL A 570 36.21 11.25 -14.27
N LYS A 571 35.58 11.86 -13.26
CA LYS A 571 34.70 13.03 -13.46
C LYS A 571 35.44 14.23 -14.05
N GLU A 572 36.66 14.52 -13.55
CA GLU A 572 37.51 15.57 -14.10
C GLU A 572 37.90 15.31 -15.57
N TYR A 573 38.18 14.05 -15.92
CA TYR A 573 38.44 13.64 -17.30
C TYR A 573 37.22 13.84 -18.20
N MET A 574 36.01 13.50 -17.73
CA MET A 574 34.78 13.73 -18.50
C MET A 574 34.57 15.22 -18.78
N ASP A 575 34.85 16.09 -17.80
CA ASP A 575 34.83 17.54 -18.00
C ASP A 575 35.91 18.02 -18.99
N TYR A 576 37.11 17.43 -18.94
CA TYR A 576 38.21 17.70 -19.87
C TYR A 576 37.84 17.33 -21.32
N ILE A 577 37.32 16.13 -21.56
CA ILE A 577 36.89 15.67 -22.90
C ILE A 577 35.72 16.51 -23.41
N ASN A 578 34.76 16.85 -22.54
CA ASN A 578 33.62 17.69 -22.92
C ASN A 578 34.04 19.11 -23.31
N LYS A 579 35.12 19.65 -22.73
CA LYS A 579 35.69 20.97 -23.10
C LYS A 579 36.52 20.93 -24.39
N GLN A 580 37.06 19.76 -24.77
CA GLN A 580 37.95 19.61 -25.92
C GLN A 580 37.26 19.19 -27.21
N LYS A 581 36.00 18.75 -27.17
CA LYS A 581 35.25 18.50 -28.41
C LYS A 581 35.22 19.78 -29.25
N PRO A 582 35.78 19.78 -30.49
CA PRO A 582 35.35 20.72 -31.50
C PRO A 582 33.83 20.56 -31.64
N SER A 583 33.14 21.57 -32.15
CA SER A 583 31.75 21.40 -32.58
C SER A 583 31.67 20.22 -33.57
N GLN A 584 31.46 19.00 -33.07
CA GLN A 584 30.86 17.92 -33.84
C GLN A 584 29.64 18.58 -34.47
N LYS A 585 29.44 18.41 -35.79
CA LYS A 585 28.15 18.76 -36.40
C LYS A 585 27.09 18.27 -35.41
N GLU A 586 26.39 19.19 -34.77
CA GLU A 586 25.36 18.84 -33.81
C GLU A 586 24.46 17.88 -34.56
N LYS A 587 24.45 16.60 -34.13
CA LYS A 587 23.45 15.68 -34.65
C LYS A 587 22.13 16.36 -34.35
N SER A 588 21.30 16.50 -35.37
CA SER A 588 19.98 17.07 -35.13
C SER A 588 19.29 16.21 -34.06
N GLN A 589 18.47 16.82 -33.21
CA GLN A 589 17.68 16.07 -32.21
C GLN A 589 16.93 14.88 -32.85
N GLN A 590 16.52 15.03 -34.11
CA GLN A 590 15.89 13.95 -34.88
C GLN A 590 16.82 12.77 -35.13
N GLU A 591 18.09 12.99 -35.44
CA GLU A 591 19.08 11.93 -35.63
C GLU A 591 19.40 11.21 -34.31
N GLU A 592 19.44 11.94 -33.19
CA GLU A 592 19.60 11.36 -31.86
C GLU A 592 18.40 10.50 -31.46
N ASP A 593 17.19 11.04 -31.62
CA ASP A 593 15.95 10.31 -31.33
C ASP A 593 15.84 9.04 -32.20
N ARG A 594 16.15 9.13 -33.51
CA ARG A 594 16.15 7.96 -34.41
C ARG A 594 17.17 6.91 -34.01
N ALA A 595 18.38 7.31 -33.61
CA ALA A 595 19.40 6.38 -33.15
C ALA A 595 18.99 5.69 -31.83
N SER A 596 18.40 6.44 -30.90
CA SER A 596 17.88 5.90 -29.64
C SER A 596 16.78 4.86 -29.88
N ILE A 597 15.81 5.16 -30.76
CA ILE A 597 14.73 4.22 -31.10
C ILE A 597 15.28 2.96 -31.76
N ALA A 598 16.21 3.10 -32.71
CA ALA A 598 16.81 1.94 -33.38
C ALA A 598 17.54 1.02 -32.39
N MET A 599 18.24 1.60 -31.41
CA MET A 599 18.88 0.84 -30.33
C MET A 599 17.86 0.12 -29.46
N GLU A 600 16.75 0.79 -29.12
CA GLU A 600 15.70 0.17 -28.32
C GLU A 600 14.93 -0.93 -29.06
N GLN A 601 14.67 -0.75 -30.35
CA GLN A 601 14.11 -1.81 -31.20
C GLN A 601 15.01 -3.05 -31.22
N LYS A 602 16.34 -2.88 -31.29
CA LYS A 602 17.29 -3.99 -31.21
C LYS A 602 17.23 -4.72 -29.86
N TYR A 603 17.12 -3.99 -28.74
CA TYR A 603 16.95 -4.61 -27.44
C TYR A 603 15.61 -5.35 -27.34
N GLU A 604 14.56 -4.78 -27.91
CA GLU A 604 13.22 -5.37 -27.93
C GLU A 604 13.18 -6.65 -28.76
N GLU A 605 13.86 -6.71 -29.91
CA GLU A 605 14.03 -7.94 -30.72
C GLU A 605 14.68 -9.06 -29.91
N LYS A 606 15.77 -8.76 -29.18
CA LYS A 606 16.43 -9.73 -28.28
C LYS A 606 15.46 -10.22 -27.19
N LYS A 607 14.71 -9.31 -26.57
CA LYS A 607 13.70 -9.67 -25.56
C LYS A 607 12.58 -10.53 -26.15
N ASN A 608 12.06 -10.18 -27.33
CA ASN A 608 11.05 -10.97 -28.04
C ASN A 608 11.53 -12.40 -28.28
N ALA A 609 12.79 -12.60 -28.68
CA ALA A 609 13.37 -13.94 -28.84
C ALA A 609 13.47 -14.71 -27.51
N ILE A 610 13.85 -14.04 -26.42
CA ILE A 610 13.88 -14.64 -25.07
C ILE A 610 12.47 -15.03 -24.64
N ILE A 611 11.47 -14.15 -24.81
CA ILE A 611 10.07 -14.43 -24.49
C ILE A 611 9.55 -15.62 -25.28
N ALA A 612 9.78 -15.66 -26.60
CA ALA A 612 9.36 -16.78 -27.44
C ALA A 612 9.97 -18.12 -26.97
N ARG A 613 11.25 -18.12 -26.56
CA ARG A 613 11.93 -19.29 -26.00
C ARG A 613 11.35 -19.74 -24.65
N LEU A 614 11.05 -18.80 -23.76
CA LEU A 614 10.62 -19.11 -22.40
C LEU A 614 9.11 -19.42 -22.29
N CYS A 615 8.26 -18.81 -23.11
CA CYS A 615 6.81 -18.79 -22.93
C CYS A 615 6.03 -19.70 -23.89
N ASN A 616 6.69 -20.37 -24.84
CA ASN A 616 6.08 -21.16 -25.93
C ASN A 616 5.15 -20.38 -26.90
N THR A 617 4.69 -19.18 -26.55
CA THR A 617 3.96 -18.28 -27.46
C THR A 617 4.83 -17.05 -27.76
N PRO A 618 5.03 -16.68 -29.03
CA PRO A 618 5.68 -15.41 -29.38
C PRO A 618 4.72 -14.24 -29.08
N ASN A 619 5.20 -13.24 -28.33
CA ASN A 619 4.48 -11.99 -28.04
C ASN A 619 3.10 -12.16 -27.34
N PRO A 620 3.04 -12.84 -26.18
CA PRO A 620 1.78 -13.03 -25.47
C PRO A 620 1.19 -11.71 -24.95
N LEU A 621 -0.11 -11.69 -24.61
CA LEU A 621 -0.80 -10.48 -24.16
C LEU A 621 -0.08 -9.73 -23.03
N LEU A 622 0.40 -10.42 -21.98
CA LEU A 622 1.16 -9.77 -20.91
C LEU A 622 2.46 -9.13 -21.39
N TRP A 623 3.11 -9.67 -22.42
CA TRP A 623 4.28 -9.05 -23.02
C TRP A 623 3.93 -7.82 -23.84
N GLN A 624 2.77 -7.83 -24.51
CA GLN A 624 2.25 -6.63 -25.17
C GLN A 624 1.91 -5.53 -24.15
N ILE A 625 1.33 -5.89 -22.99
CA ILE A 625 1.10 -4.97 -21.87
C ILE A 625 2.41 -4.40 -21.35
N ALA A 626 3.43 -5.24 -21.14
CA ALA A 626 4.78 -4.80 -20.74
C ALA A 626 5.36 -3.73 -21.69
N LYS A 627 5.17 -3.90 -23.01
CA LYS A 627 5.56 -2.89 -24.02
C LYS A 627 4.81 -1.58 -23.84
N VAL A 628 3.49 -1.61 -23.61
CA VAL A 628 2.69 -0.40 -23.35
C VAL A 628 3.13 0.30 -22.05
N ARG A 629 3.36 -0.45 -20.96
CA ARG A 629 3.82 0.11 -19.68
C ARG A 629 5.18 0.80 -19.77
N ARG A 630 6.02 0.40 -20.73
CA ARG A 630 7.33 1.01 -21.01
C ARG A 630 7.22 2.35 -21.73
N LEU A 631 6.16 2.57 -22.53
CA LEU A 631 6.02 3.73 -23.40
C LEU A 631 6.13 5.07 -22.67
N THR A 632 5.64 5.17 -21.44
CA THR A 632 5.78 6.40 -20.64
C THR A 632 7.24 6.82 -20.51
N TYR A 633 8.16 5.87 -20.32
CA TYR A 633 9.60 6.14 -20.30
C TYR A 633 10.15 6.44 -21.70
N ASP A 634 9.78 5.63 -22.69
CA ASP A 634 10.32 5.79 -24.05
C ASP A 634 9.94 7.16 -24.65
N LEU A 635 8.68 7.57 -24.51
CA LEU A 635 8.17 8.86 -25.00
C LEU A 635 8.76 10.07 -24.25
N GLN A 636 9.08 9.95 -22.96
CA GLN A 636 9.80 11.00 -22.22
C GLN A 636 11.20 11.27 -22.77
N ASN A 637 11.83 10.24 -23.33
CA ASN A 637 13.19 10.32 -23.87
C ASN A 637 13.23 10.77 -25.34
N ILE A 638 12.16 10.59 -26.11
CA ILE A 638 12.07 11.06 -27.50
C ILE A 638 11.64 12.52 -27.52
N LYS A 639 12.48 13.44 -28.01
CA LYS A 639 12.15 14.88 -28.00
C LYS A 639 11.33 15.32 -29.22
N THR A 640 11.46 14.61 -30.34
CA THR A 640 10.79 14.96 -31.60
C THR A 640 9.45 14.23 -31.73
N LYS A 641 8.34 14.99 -31.67
CA LYS A 641 6.97 14.46 -31.77
C LYS A 641 6.71 13.58 -33.00
N THR A 642 7.22 13.95 -34.18
CA THR A 642 7.04 13.16 -35.41
C THR A 642 7.75 11.81 -35.34
N ILE A 643 8.94 11.77 -34.75
CA ILE A 643 9.70 10.54 -34.55
C ILE A 643 9.01 9.62 -33.54
N ALA A 644 8.49 10.19 -32.44
CA ALA A 644 7.67 9.45 -31.50
C ALA A 644 6.41 8.87 -32.15
N ARG A 645 5.77 9.62 -33.06
CA ARG A 645 4.60 9.14 -33.82
C ARG A 645 4.96 7.95 -34.71
N GLU A 646 6.06 8.02 -35.45
CA GLU A 646 6.56 6.88 -36.26
C GLU A 646 6.80 5.63 -35.39
N TYR A 647 7.42 5.79 -34.23
CA TYR A 647 7.66 4.71 -33.28
C TYR A 647 6.36 4.07 -32.77
N ILE A 648 5.40 4.90 -32.36
CA ILE A 648 4.08 4.45 -31.89
C ILE A 648 3.31 3.74 -33.01
N ASP A 649 3.33 4.28 -34.23
CA ASP A 649 2.67 3.67 -35.39
C ASP A 649 3.22 2.28 -35.71
N SER A 650 4.55 2.10 -35.58
CA SER A 650 5.21 0.80 -35.71
C SER A 650 4.77 -0.16 -34.59
N LEU A 651 4.84 0.29 -33.33
CA LEU A 651 4.55 -0.56 -32.17
C LEU A 651 3.09 -1.05 -32.16
N LYS A 652 2.14 -0.21 -32.56
CA LYS A 652 0.71 -0.60 -32.65
C LYS A 652 0.47 -1.79 -33.58
N GLN A 653 1.32 -1.99 -34.60
CA GLN A 653 1.19 -3.15 -35.51
C GLN A 653 1.50 -4.47 -34.81
N GLU A 654 2.22 -4.44 -33.68
CA GLU A 654 2.53 -5.63 -32.88
C GLU A 654 1.40 -6.03 -31.92
N PHE A 655 0.42 -5.15 -31.70
CA PHE A 655 -0.66 -5.40 -30.74
C PHE A 655 -1.83 -6.14 -31.36
N THR A 656 -2.21 -7.25 -30.74
CA THR A 656 -3.37 -8.05 -31.18
C THR A 656 -4.68 -7.57 -30.57
N ALA A 657 -4.60 -6.75 -29.52
CA ALA A 657 -5.76 -6.31 -28.77
C ALA A 657 -6.07 -4.81 -29.00
N PRO A 658 -7.29 -4.45 -29.46
CA PRO A 658 -7.66 -3.06 -29.75
C PRO A 658 -7.52 -2.08 -28.58
N PHE A 659 -7.67 -2.57 -27.34
CA PHE A 659 -7.55 -1.72 -26.16
C PHE A 659 -6.10 -1.26 -25.93
N LEU A 660 -5.08 -2.08 -26.25
CA LEU A 660 -3.68 -1.67 -26.14
C LEU A 660 -3.34 -0.57 -27.14
N VAL A 661 -3.92 -0.65 -28.34
CA VAL A 661 -3.81 0.40 -29.35
C VAL A 661 -4.40 1.71 -28.83
N ALA A 662 -5.56 1.67 -28.18
CA ALA A 662 -6.19 2.86 -27.60
C ALA A 662 -5.38 3.47 -26.44
N GLU A 663 -4.87 2.65 -25.51
CA GLU A 663 -4.02 3.12 -24.40
C GLU A 663 -2.69 3.70 -24.93
N THR A 664 -2.12 3.11 -25.99
CA THR A 664 -0.90 3.60 -26.65
C THR A 664 -1.09 5.00 -27.26
N GLU A 665 -2.22 5.22 -27.93
CA GLU A 665 -2.57 6.56 -28.43
C GLU A 665 -2.74 7.57 -27.30
N GLN A 666 -3.40 7.17 -26.22
CA GLN A 666 -3.60 8.03 -25.06
C GLN A 666 -2.26 8.44 -24.41
N LEU A 667 -1.32 7.50 -24.28
CA LEU A 667 0.03 7.79 -23.78
C LEU A 667 0.80 8.75 -24.69
N PHE A 668 0.67 8.61 -26.01
CA PHE A 668 1.28 9.56 -26.95
C PHE A 668 0.72 10.97 -26.81
N GLU A 669 -0.61 11.13 -26.76
CA GLU A 669 -1.23 12.44 -26.61
C GLU A 669 -0.89 13.08 -25.26
N ASN A 670 -0.77 12.29 -24.20
CA ASN A 670 -0.31 12.77 -22.89
C ASN A 670 1.15 13.23 -22.90
N ALA A 671 2.02 12.55 -23.65
CA ALA A 671 3.44 12.91 -23.75
C ALA A 671 3.69 14.13 -24.66
N TYR A 672 2.82 14.33 -25.67
CA TYR A 672 2.93 15.42 -26.64
C TYR A 672 1.62 16.20 -26.78
N PRO A 673 1.15 16.87 -25.72
CA PRO A 673 -0.12 17.61 -25.74
C PRO A 673 -0.12 18.70 -26.81
N SER A 674 -1.32 19.14 -27.21
CA SER A 674 -1.48 20.22 -28.20
C SER A 674 -1.03 21.59 -27.69
N GLU A 675 -0.99 21.79 -26.38
CA GLU A 675 -0.50 22.98 -25.71
C GLU A 675 0.78 22.64 -24.92
N ASP A 676 1.87 23.37 -25.17
CA ASP A 676 3.16 23.21 -24.48
C ASP A 676 3.14 23.81 -23.07
N ALA A 677 2.13 23.47 -22.27
CA ALA A 677 2.07 23.87 -20.87
C ALA A 677 3.21 23.20 -20.10
N LYS A 678 4.13 24.01 -19.56
CA LYS A 678 5.26 23.51 -18.76
C LYS A 678 4.85 23.07 -17.35
N SER A 679 3.69 23.51 -16.89
CA SER A 679 3.11 23.18 -15.59
C SER A 679 1.59 23.12 -15.68
N TYR A 680 0.96 22.53 -14.66
CA TYR A 680 -0.49 22.44 -14.52
C TYR A 680 -0.95 22.95 -13.15
N GLN A 681 -2.18 23.46 -13.11
CA GLN A 681 -2.82 23.84 -11.85
C GLN A 681 -3.45 22.61 -11.19
N LEU A 682 -3.28 22.49 -9.88
CA LEU A 682 -3.91 21.43 -9.11
C LEU A 682 -5.44 21.58 -9.13
N PRO A 683 -6.20 20.47 -9.19
CA PRO A 683 -7.67 20.53 -9.11
C PRO A 683 -8.11 21.07 -7.76
N GLU A 684 -9.24 21.78 -7.70
CA GLU A 684 -9.79 22.25 -6.42
C GLU A 684 -10.29 21.08 -5.57
N GLY A 685 -10.14 21.21 -4.24
CA GLY A 685 -10.67 20.24 -3.28
C GLY A 685 -9.76 20.01 -2.08
N LYS A 686 -10.25 19.18 -1.15
CA LYS A 686 -9.63 18.95 0.16
C LYS A 686 -8.15 18.55 0.08
N ALA A 687 -7.75 17.73 -0.89
CA ALA A 687 -6.36 17.32 -1.05
C ALA A 687 -5.44 18.48 -1.42
N THR A 688 -5.91 19.34 -2.34
CA THR A 688 -5.20 20.55 -2.75
C THR A 688 -5.14 21.58 -1.63
N ASP A 689 -6.20 21.72 -0.83
CA ASP A 689 -6.20 22.60 0.35
C ASP A 689 -5.12 22.18 1.37
N ILE A 690 -4.98 20.87 1.62
CA ILE A 690 -3.92 20.31 2.47
C ILE A 690 -2.55 20.69 1.92
N PHE A 691 -2.31 20.48 0.62
CA PHE A 691 -1.02 20.79 0.00
C PHE A 691 -0.72 22.30 -0.03
N ARG A 692 -1.70 23.12 -0.41
CA ARG A 692 -1.61 24.60 -0.38
C ARG A 692 -1.27 25.11 1.02
N ASN A 693 -1.85 24.49 2.06
CA ASN A 693 -1.53 24.84 3.45
C ASN A 693 -0.08 24.52 3.85
N ILE A 694 0.57 23.54 3.21
CA ILE A 694 1.99 23.24 3.40
C ILE A 694 2.85 24.28 2.67
N ILE A 695 2.58 24.53 1.39
CA ILE A 695 3.43 25.36 0.53
C ILE A 695 3.27 26.87 0.77
N LYS A 696 2.16 27.34 1.38
CA LYS A 696 1.97 28.77 1.70
C LYS A 696 3.05 29.35 2.60
N ASN A 697 3.77 28.50 3.35
CA ASN A 697 4.88 28.92 4.21
C ASN A 697 6.18 29.16 3.40
N HIS A 698 6.18 28.92 2.09
CA HIS A 698 7.32 29.07 1.18
C HIS A 698 6.98 29.96 -0.02
N PRO A 699 6.51 31.20 0.18
CA PRO A 699 6.00 32.04 -0.90
C PRO A 699 7.11 32.43 -1.89
N GLY A 700 6.76 32.45 -3.18
CA GLY A 700 7.63 32.96 -4.24
C GLY A 700 8.84 32.08 -4.59
N LYS A 701 8.91 30.86 -4.07
CA LYS A 701 9.98 29.90 -4.33
C LYS A 701 9.52 28.75 -5.24
N VAL A 702 10.46 28.22 -6.01
CA VAL A 702 10.35 26.90 -6.63
C VAL A 702 10.64 25.85 -5.55
N LEU A 703 9.78 24.85 -5.41
CA LEU A 703 9.88 23.84 -4.35
C LEU A 703 10.15 22.47 -4.95
N PHE A 704 11.19 21.79 -4.48
CA PHE A 704 11.37 20.36 -4.73
C PHE A 704 10.81 19.57 -3.55
N VAL A 705 9.63 18.99 -3.74
CA VAL A 705 8.90 18.23 -2.71
C VAL A 705 9.26 16.75 -2.82
N ASP A 706 9.73 16.17 -1.71
CA ASP A 706 10.09 14.76 -1.56
C ASP A 706 9.12 14.08 -0.57
N PHE A 707 8.29 13.19 -1.09
CA PHE A 707 7.44 12.30 -0.29
C PHE A 707 8.22 11.03 0.08
N TRP A 708 8.48 10.86 1.37
CA TRP A 708 9.42 9.86 1.88
C TRP A 708 8.92 9.12 3.12
N ALA A 709 9.68 8.11 3.57
CA ALA A 709 9.44 7.40 4.82
C ALA A 709 10.74 6.91 5.47
N THR A 710 10.75 6.83 6.81
CA THR A 710 11.90 6.31 7.57
C THR A 710 12.24 4.86 7.26
N SER A 711 11.25 4.04 6.90
CA SER A 711 11.41 2.64 6.51
C SER A 711 11.77 2.45 5.02
N CYS A 712 11.70 3.51 4.21
CA CYS A 712 11.99 3.46 2.77
C CYS A 712 13.49 3.59 2.49
N GLY A 713 14.16 2.48 2.16
CA GLY A 713 15.59 2.46 1.81
C GLY A 713 15.98 3.42 0.69
N PRO A 714 15.33 3.38 -0.50
CA PRO A 714 15.63 4.29 -1.60
C PRO A 714 15.41 5.77 -1.25
N CYS A 715 14.36 6.10 -0.49
CA CYS A 715 14.10 7.47 -0.03
C CYS A 715 15.26 7.97 0.84
N ARG A 716 15.70 7.17 1.82
CA ARG A 716 16.84 7.53 2.68
C ARG A 716 18.11 7.73 1.86
N SER A 717 18.38 6.84 0.90
CA SER A 717 19.52 6.96 -0.02
C SER A 717 19.48 8.27 -0.81
N GLY A 718 18.31 8.67 -1.35
CA GLY A 718 18.16 9.92 -2.10
C GLY A 718 18.34 11.17 -1.22
N ILE A 719 17.81 11.14 0.01
CA ILE A 719 17.98 12.21 1.00
C ILE A 719 19.45 12.36 1.39
N GLU A 720 20.16 11.26 1.63
CA GLU A 720 21.58 11.30 1.99
C GLU A 720 22.45 11.76 0.82
N ALA A 721 22.16 11.29 -0.40
CA ALA A 721 22.89 11.67 -1.62
C ALA A 721 22.77 13.17 -1.97
N THR A 722 21.69 13.83 -1.55
CA THR A 722 21.44 15.26 -1.81
C THR A 722 22.02 16.19 -0.74
N ALA A 723 22.71 15.68 0.29
CA ALA A 723 23.19 16.47 1.42
C ALA A 723 24.06 17.68 1.02
N ASP A 724 25.02 17.52 0.10
CA ASP A 724 25.88 18.63 -0.33
C ASP A 724 25.15 19.62 -1.23
N LEU A 725 24.18 19.14 -2.03
CA LEU A 725 23.32 20.00 -2.83
C LEU A 725 22.44 20.88 -1.93
N ARG A 726 21.87 20.32 -0.86
CA ARG A 726 21.09 21.08 0.12
C ARG A 726 21.92 22.17 0.80
N LYS A 727 23.16 21.89 1.20
CA LYS A 727 24.07 22.91 1.75
C LYS A 727 24.30 24.04 0.76
N LYS A 728 24.50 23.73 -0.53
CA LYS A 728 24.75 24.73 -1.58
C LYS A 728 23.55 25.65 -1.82
N TYR A 729 22.34 25.10 -1.78
CA TYR A 729 21.09 25.85 -2.03
C TYR A 729 20.38 26.24 -0.74
N LYS A 730 21.06 26.16 0.41
CA LYS A 730 20.52 26.58 1.68
C LYS A 730 20.19 28.08 1.62
N ASP A 731 19.01 28.44 2.11
CA ASP A 731 18.52 29.83 2.15
C ASP A 731 18.45 30.52 0.77
N HIS A 732 18.44 29.76 -0.33
CA HIS A 732 18.31 30.32 -1.69
C HIS A 732 17.01 31.14 -1.81
N PRO A 733 17.05 32.36 -2.39
CA PRO A 733 15.90 33.26 -2.40
C PRO A 733 14.73 32.72 -3.21
N GLU A 734 15.01 31.91 -4.25
CA GLU A 734 14.01 31.44 -5.21
C GLU A 734 13.79 29.93 -5.20
N PHE A 735 14.44 29.16 -4.31
CA PHE A 735 14.38 27.70 -4.32
C PHE A 735 14.44 27.10 -2.92
N GLN A 736 13.75 25.97 -2.69
CA GLN A 736 13.78 25.24 -1.43
C GLN A 736 13.45 23.74 -1.57
N PHE A 737 14.12 22.92 -0.77
CA PHE A 737 13.76 21.51 -0.58
C PHE A 737 12.65 21.38 0.48
N ILE A 738 11.65 20.54 0.21
CA ILE A 738 10.53 20.24 1.11
C ILE A 738 10.43 18.73 1.30
N TYR A 739 10.36 18.27 2.55
CA TYR A 739 10.28 16.86 2.89
C TYR A 739 8.95 16.54 3.57
N ILE A 740 8.12 15.68 2.98
CA ILE A 740 6.80 15.32 3.52
C ILE A 740 6.76 13.83 3.86
N THR A 741 6.33 13.49 5.07
CA THR A 741 6.08 12.10 5.47
C THR A 741 4.84 12.01 6.37
N GLY A 742 4.16 10.87 6.32
CA GLY A 742 2.97 10.60 7.13
C GLY A 742 3.29 9.89 8.45
N GLU A 743 2.41 10.04 9.44
CA GLU A 743 2.50 9.38 10.74
C GLU A 743 2.56 7.85 10.67
N ARG A 744 1.94 7.25 9.64
CA ARG A 744 1.90 5.80 9.45
C ARG A 744 3.18 5.28 8.80
N GLU A 745 3.71 6.04 7.86
CA GLU A 745 4.92 5.73 7.10
C GLU A 745 6.18 5.89 7.96
N SER A 746 6.17 6.85 8.89
CA SER A 746 7.31 7.20 9.72
C SER A 746 6.93 7.32 11.19
N PRO A 747 7.08 6.25 12.01
CA PRO A 747 6.79 6.31 13.44
C PRO A 747 7.51 7.50 14.11
N ALA A 748 6.80 8.27 14.93
CA ALA A 748 7.26 9.57 15.43
C ALA A 748 8.68 9.58 16.03
N GLY A 749 9.07 8.52 16.74
CA GLY A 749 10.42 8.38 17.30
C GLY A 749 11.49 8.24 16.22
N ALA A 750 11.26 7.37 15.23
CA ALA A 750 12.16 7.17 14.10
C ALA A 750 12.23 8.43 13.22
N TYR A 751 11.10 9.10 13.00
CA TYR A 751 11.04 10.37 12.28
C TYR A 751 11.93 11.44 12.93
N LYS A 752 11.73 11.69 14.24
CA LYS A 752 12.51 12.70 14.99
C LYS A 752 14.00 12.42 14.93
N GLN A 753 14.41 11.16 15.12
CA GLN A 753 15.82 10.76 15.06
C GLN A 753 16.41 10.97 13.66
N TYR A 754 15.67 10.59 12.62
CA TYR A 754 16.15 10.71 11.25
C TYR A 754 16.26 12.18 10.80
N VAL A 755 15.25 12.99 11.10
CA VAL A 755 15.25 14.43 10.76
C VAL A 755 16.38 15.16 11.46
N GLU A 756 16.58 14.96 12.77
CA GLU A 756 17.66 15.60 13.52
C GLU A 756 19.05 15.27 12.94
N LYS A 757 19.22 14.07 12.38
CA LYS A 757 20.49 13.61 11.83
C LYS A 757 20.72 14.04 10.38
N HIS A 758 19.70 14.00 9.52
CA HIS A 758 19.87 14.09 8.06
C HIS A 758 19.16 15.29 7.41
N LEU A 759 18.16 15.87 8.08
CA LEU A 759 17.29 16.95 7.56
C LEU A 759 17.20 18.15 8.52
N LYS A 760 18.16 18.30 9.44
CA LYS A 760 18.15 19.38 10.42
C LYS A 760 18.25 20.74 9.73
N GLY A 761 17.24 21.58 9.96
CA GLY A 761 17.13 22.91 9.33
C GLY A 761 16.42 22.90 7.97
N GLU A 762 16.08 21.72 7.43
CA GLU A 762 15.27 21.59 6.22
C GLU A 762 13.77 21.72 6.55
N ALA A 763 12.99 22.20 5.59
CA ALA A 763 11.54 22.28 5.73
C ALA A 763 10.92 20.87 5.67
N SER A 764 10.69 20.30 6.86
CA SER A 764 10.16 18.95 7.04
C SER A 764 8.74 18.99 7.62
N TYR A 765 7.82 18.28 6.99
CA TYR A 765 6.41 18.20 7.36
C TYR A 765 6.04 16.77 7.76
N TYR A 766 5.53 16.64 8.97
CA TYR A 766 5.01 15.40 9.52
C TYR A 766 3.49 15.49 9.57
N VAL A 767 2.83 14.89 8.58
CA VAL A 767 1.38 15.04 8.37
C VAL A 767 0.62 13.83 8.91
N THR A 768 -0.66 14.01 9.21
CA THR A 768 -1.52 12.90 9.66
C THR A 768 -1.64 11.83 8.56
N GLY A 769 -1.97 10.59 8.94
CA GLY A 769 -2.24 9.53 7.96
C GLY A 769 -3.38 9.87 6.98
N THR A 770 -4.34 10.69 7.41
CA THR A 770 -5.43 11.18 6.54
C THR A 770 -4.94 12.20 5.53
N GLU A 771 -4.14 13.18 5.95
CA GLU A 771 -3.55 14.16 5.02
C GLU A 771 -2.64 13.47 4.00
N TYR A 772 -1.83 12.50 4.45
CA TYR A 772 -0.95 11.75 3.57
C TYR A 772 -1.71 10.95 2.50
N ASN A 773 -2.83 10.32 2.87
CA ASN A 773 -3.70 9.63 1.91
C ASN A 773 -4.26 10.59 0.84
N TYR A 774 -4.66 11.80 1.22
CA TYR A 774 -5.11 12.81 0.25
C TYR A 774 -3.97 13.29 -0.66
N LEU A 775 -2.76 13.46 -0.12
CA LEU A 775 -1.58 13.81 -0.93
C LEU A 775 -1.23 12.72 -1.94
N ARG A 776 -1.34 11.44 -1.54
CA ARG A 776 -1.22 10.29 -2.45
C ARG A 776 -2.20 10.34 -3.61
N GLN A 777 -3.47 10.65 -3.32
CA GLN A 777 -4.49 10.79 -4.35
C GLN A 777 -4.20 11.99 -5.26
N LEU A 778 -3.80 13.14 -4.70
CA LEU A 778 -3.55 14.36 -5.46
C LEU A 778 -2.41 14.22 -6.46
N PHE A 779 -1.34 13.56 -6.04
CA PHE A 779 -0.12 13.39 -6.83
C PHE A 779 0.03 11.99 -7.44
N HIS A 780 -1.03 11.18 -7.37
CA HIS A 780 -1.14 9.90 -8.07
C HIS A 780 0.04 8.95 -7.79
N PHE A 781 0.29 8.63 -6.51
CA PHE A 781 1.39 7.73 -6.14
C PHE A 781 1.03 6.65 -5.10
N ASN A 782 1.29 5.38 -5.45
CA ASN A 782 1.23 4.24 -4.54
C ASN A 782 2.60 3.97 -3.91
N GLY A 783 3.69 4.16 -4.65
CA GLY A 783 5.07 3.95 -4.20
C GLY A 783 5.79 5.23 -3.73
N ILE A 784 6.86 5.04 -2.95
CA ILE A 784 7.82 6.11 -2.60
C ILE A 784 9.26 5.61 -2.85
N PRO A 785 10.24 6.50 -3.14
CA PRO A 785 10.14 7.97 -3.13
C PRO A 785 9.27 8.51 -4.27
N HIS A 786 8.57 9.61 -4.00
CA HIS A 786 7.81 10.36 -5.00
C HIS A 786 8.21 11.83 -4.93
N TYR A 787 8.37 12.49 -6.07
CA TYR A 787 8.87 13.86 -6.13
C TYR A 787 7.95 14.75 -6.96
N GLU A 788 7.76 15.98 -6.50
CA GLU A 788 7.03 17.02 -7.22
C GLU A 788 7.84 18.30 -7.27
N LEU A 789 7.77 19.00 -8.40
CA LEU A 789 8.39 20.31 -8.57
C LEU A 789 7.29 21.38 -8.65
N VAL A 790 7.21 22.23 -7.63
CA VAL A 790 6.22 23.31 -7.54
C VAL A 790 6.84 24.60 -8.04
N GLU A 791 6.19 25.27 -8.98
CA GLU A 791 6.59 26.59 -9.47
C GLU A 791 6.14 27.70 -8.50
N LYS A 792 6.66 28.92 -8.68
CA LYS A 792 6.43 30.05 -7.76
C LYS A 792 4.96 30.45 -7.60
N ASP A 793 4.14 30.15 -8.61
CA ASP A 793 2.70 30.42 -8.61
C ASP A 793 1.87 29.30 -7.98
N GLY A 794 2.51 28.22 -7.52
CA GLY A 794 1.88 27.03 -6.96
C GLY A 794 1.46 25.96 -7.99
N SER A 795 1.72 26.17 -9.28
CA SER A 795 1.53 25.14 -10.31
C SER A 795 2.57 24.03 -10.20
N ILE A 796 2.23 22.83 -10.69
CA ILE A 796 3.11 21.67 -10.68
C ILE A 796 3.78 21.52 -12.04
N SER A 797 5.10 21.43 -12.06
CA SER A 797 5.87 21.24 -13.28
C SER A 797 5.61 19.86 -13.89
N ASN A 798 5.57 19.81 -15.22
CA ASN A 798 5.54 18.55 -15.97
C ASN A 798 6.91 17.88 -16.02
N GLU A 799 7.98 18.54 -15.55
CA GLU A 799 9.33 17.98 -15.52
C GLU A 799 9.46 16.93 -14.40
N LYS A 800 9.71 15.68 -14.79
CA LYS A 800 9.90 14.57 -13.86
C LYS A 800 11.35 14.55 -13.37
N LEU A 801 11.55 14.94 -12.10
CA LEU A 801 12.84 15.00 -11.45
C LEU A 801 12.99 13.93 -10.36
N SER A 802 14.24 13.62 -10.03
CA SER A 802 14.61 12.75 -8.91
C SER A 802 15.69 13.42 -8.08
N SER A 803 15.98 12.85 -6.90
CA SER A 803 17.13 13.25 -6.08
C SER A 803 18.47 13.19 -6.82
N TYR A 804 18.59 12.39 -7.88
CA TYR A 804 19.81 12.28 -8.69
C TYR A 804 19.85 13.23 -9.89
N SER A 805 18.71 13.75 -10.37
CA SER A 805 18.66 14.69 -11.51
C SER A 805 18.45 16.15 -11.11
N ILE A 806 17.93 16.42 -9.91
CA ILE A 806 17.64 17.78 -9.43
C ILE A 806 18.87 18.70 -9.44
N GLY A 807 20.06 18.19 -9.16
CA GLY A 807 21.29 19.00 -9.18
C GLY A 807 21.60 19.60 -10.56
N GLN A 808 21.35 18.86 -11.63
CA GLN A 808 21.53 19.35 -13.00
C GLN A 808 20.46 20.38 -13.37
N TYR A 809 19.20 20.10 -12.99
CA TYR A 809 18.09 21.04 -13.16
C TYR A 809 18.41 22.40 -12.50
N LEU A 810 18.82 22.40 -11.23
CA LEU A 810 19.10 23.64 -10.50
C LEU A 810 20.25 24.43 -11.14
N LYS A 811 21.31 23.75 -11.57
CA LYS A 811 22.44 24.40 -12.28
C LYS A 811 21.98 25.06 -13.57
N LYS A 812 21.05 24.43 -14.32
CA LYS A 812 20.48 24.99 -15.55
C LYS A 812 19.51 26.15 -15.27
N ARG A 813 18.69 26.03 -14.22
CA ARG A 813 17.62 26.99 -13.87
C ARG A 813 18.16 28.27 -13.23
N PHE A 814 19.11 28.15 -12.30
CA PHE A 814 19.60 29.26 -11.47
C PHE A 814 21.09 29.59 -11.71
N GLY A 815 21.78 28.83 -12.57
CA GLY A 815 23.23 28.96 -12.76
C GLY A 815 24.03 28.30 -11.64
N THR A 816 25.37 28.41 -11.71
CA THR A 816 26.21 28.08 -10.55
C THR A 816 26.12 29.24 -9.56
N SER A 817 25.27 29.09 -8.55
CA SER A 817 25.36 29.92 -7.34
C SER A 817 26.72 29.67 -6.66
N GLU A 818 27.73 30.45 -7.03
CA GLU A 818 28.76 30.84 -6.08
C GLU A 818 28.19 32.03 -5.31
N PRO A 819 28.24 32.05 -3.97
CA PRO A 819 27.92 33.27 -3.23
C PRO A 819 28.90 34.34 -3.70
N SER A 820 28.40 35.51 -4.10
CA SER A 820 29.26 36.65 -4.37
C SER A 820 30.04 36.98 -3.09
N GLU A 821 31.36 36.96 -3.14
CA GLU A 821 32.28 37.36 -2.05
C GLU A 821 32.18 38.86 -1.66
N THR A 822 31.15 39.58 -2.11
CA THR A 822 31.03 41.03 -1.92
C THR A 822 30.23 41.51 -0.71
N GLU A 823 29.74 40.63 0.17
CA GLU A 823 29.07 41.05 1.42
C GLU A 823 29.74 40.48 2.69
N GLN A 824 31.08 40.50 2.75
CA GLN A 824 31.83 40.35 4.01
C GLN A 824 32.71 41.55 4.38
N HIS A 825 32.61 42.66 3.66
CA HIS A 825 33.31 43.91 4.02
C HIS A 825 32.43 45.14 3.83
N ALA A 826 31.49 45.38 4.76
CA ALA A 826 31.04 46.72 5.13
C ALA A 826 30.33 46.66 6.51
N GLU A 827 31.09 47.05 7.53
CA GLU A 827 30.77 47.48 8.92
C GLU A 827 29.77 46.69 9.78
#